data_AF-A0A418CH11-F1
#
_entry.id   AF-A0A418CH11-F1
#
_cell.length_a   1.000
_cell.length_b   1.000
_cell.length_c   1.000
_cell.angle_alpha   90.00
_cell.angle_beta   90.00
_cell.angle_gamma   90.00
#
_symmetry.space_group_name_H-M   'P 1'
#
loop_
_entity.id
_entity.type
_entity.pdbx_description
1 polymer ?
#
loop_
_entity_poly.entity_id
_entity_poly.type
_entity_poly.pdbx_seq_one_letter_code
_entity_poly.pdbx_strand_id
1 'polypeptide(L)'
;MFHPLLQFLCLLGNGMAPTSKVRVQLFVCCLVLFVLAQGYILRRLSVEPKALTTSSSHDDVIPHLRGGLAAVTSPVSELNDEAIENQARDATARPSEGPWHVGVPSISQAATSSPLLNEHDQVETTPTTPTSSQTSSPTSRNPTAAVGAFVPHPDVGVDDVQRSRMLAIRSAMQHAWSGYETHAFGADEVGPVSGDRKQDVWGGLGVTLVDALDTLYIMGMARARDWVEMELDFTHLGKDGDNISVFEITIRELGGLLSAYDLSGDDAFRARAVELGDLLLPAFANGIFYTQFNVFKQTKTMNGWTGYRGLLADLGTLQLELRRLSDVTGNPIYAERGDAFYDIVQREGSYEHTGLFPVHFEVESGTFSMTNSLITIGALGDSFYEYLLKVWLYSGQRQSDAFLRDLYNDAVQGIETSLLRYSKPDDAYYLQEVTIPGFSGQPKQDHLLCFVPGMLALGTLTDTDPARVVKHLDMAKKLMKTCYNLYSRQPTGLAPDIVTFPGFAVADSRYRLRPETVESLMYLYRVTKDPMYQDWGWQIFKAIEKHAKTSFGYGAVLNVDSAAASHVEDKMESFFLAETLKYHYLLQSAPSFVPLDKFVFNTEAHPFRTLASCYPVDWVDLTGITRLTVNSKAQRRAVELSMQFPNRLKIPLVLVLVALFVGLQIYIVSRLDISPTAGPSFDAFSRPRRWKPSPSPIVVTEKSAAANFAPRQKFIPLPHEGVDETQIARQDAIRRAMQHAWSGYETRAFGADEVAPVSGERRQNVWGGIGVTLVDSLDTLYIMGMHDEFQRARDWVANELEFSHLGRDGDTISVFEVIIRELGGLLSAYDLSQDNLFKAKAVELADLLLPAYEDQVFYTKLNVFTKRKSMNHWTHYRAFLADVGTLQLEMRYLSDITGNSEYAEKVSSPSIVLLDSPFLLQAVGVRVRDLHLVVEFMDLGDLQTHLLLHVKRASWPSKLKWARAAARALAHLHGVHVLHRHVKSRHILLHSSGRAVLAGLGNAVSTLAASTTTSPPSSTPHGASFRWMAPEVVASRAPYTAAADVFSLGVVLWELDSLLTPYAREQAQFGWGDVHLMRQIQARRVTLAFSTECPGGVVRVALQCLSADPTRRPTAAQVVDMLSQQDIATAFDTVPTLYH
;
A
#
# COMPACT_ATOMS: atom_id res chain seq x y z
N MET A 1 27.03 25.51 -9.05
CA MET A 1 28.23 26.02 -9.76
C MET A 1 29.57 25.58 -9.14
N PHE A 2 29.77 25.54 -7.82
CA PHE A 2 31.12 25.32 -7.23
C PHE A 2 31.65 23.88 -7.19
N HIS A 3 30.81 22.86 -7.39
CA HIS A 3 31.20 21.43 -7.30
C HIS A 3 32.41 21.03 -8.19
N PRO A 4 32.50 21.44 -9.48
CA PRO A 4 33.59 21.00 -10.36
C PRO A 4 34.96 21.51 -9.93
N LEU A 5 35.04 22.73 -9.35
CA LEU A 5 36.31 23.31 -8.91
C LEU A 5 36.87 22.56 -7.69
N LEU A 6 35.99 22.11 -6.79
CA LEU A 6 36.38 21.31 -5.63
C LEU A 6 36.91 19.93 -6.05
N GLN A 7 36.22 19.26 -6.99
CA GLN A 7 36.69 17.99 -7.58
C GLN A 7 38.04 18.16 -8.30
N PHE A 8 38.24 19.24 -9.06
CA PHE A 8 39.50 19.51 -9.76
C PHE A 8 40.69 19.73 -8.80
N LEU A 9 40.46 20.42 -7.68
CA LEU A 9 41.46 20.60 -6.63
C LEU A 9 41.81 19.29 -5.92
N CYS A 10 40.82 18.42 -5.66
CA CYS A 10 41.06 17.08 -5.10
C CYS A 10 41.85 16.17 -6.07
N LEU A 11 41.52 16.20 -7.37
CA LEU A 11 42.22 15.43 -8.41
C LEU A 11 43.70 15.81 -8.53
N LEU A 12 44.03 17.11 -8.48
CA LEU A 12 45.42 17.58 -8.43
C LEU A 12 46.13 17.18 -7.12
N GLY A 13 45.39 16.97 -6.03
CA GLY A 13 45.92 16.47 -4.78
C GLY A 13 46.47 15.05 -4.87
N ASN A 14 45.71 14.12 -5.46
CA ASN A 14 45.95 12.67 -5.34
C ASN A 14 47.24 12.16 -6.03
N GLY A 15 47.91 12.99 -6.83
CA GLY A 15 49.20 12.67 -7.47
C GLY A 15 50.46 12.99 -6.66
N MET A 16 50.36 13.41 -5.38
CA MET A 16 51.52 13.82 -4.57
C MET A 16 51.58 13.14 -3.20
N ALA A 17 52.77 12.68 -2.81
CA ALA A 17 53.02 11.92 -1.58
C ALA A 17 52.70 12.71 -0.28
N PRO A 18 52.31 12.05 0.82
CA PRO A 18 51.40 12.65 1.79
C PRO A 18 51.96 13.71 2.76
N THR A 19 53.26 14.01 2.74
CA THR A 19 53.97 14.61 3.89
C THR A 19 54.43 16.07 3.73
N SER A 20 54.06 16.77 2.64
CA SER A 20 54.53 18.15 2.42
C SER A 20 53.64 19.24 3.07
N LYS A 21 54.24 20.07 3.95
CA LYS A 21 53.58 21.21 4.63
C LYS A 21 52.95 22.24 3.67
N VAL A 22 53.40 22.26 2.41
CA VAL A 22 52.95 23.17 1.34
C VAL A 22 51.45 23.03 1.05
N ARG A 23 50.88 21.81 1.12
CA ARG A 23 49.44 21.57 0.91
C ARG A 23 48.55 22.43 1.81
N VAL A 24 48.88 22.48 3.11
CA VAL A 24 48.08 23.22 4.12
C VAL A 24 48.15 24.72 3.85
N GLN A 25 49.33 25.25 3.53
CA GLN A 25 49.52 26.67 3.22
C GLN A 25 48.75 27.10 1.97
N LEU A 26 48.76 26.28 0.91
CA LEU A 26 47.99 26.54 -0.31
C LEU A 26 46.48 26.48 -0.07
N PHE A 27 45.99 25.50 0.68
CA PHE A 27 44.56 25.40 1.05
C PHE A 27 44.10 26.62 1.87
N VAL A 28 44.88 27.05 2.87
CA VAL A 28 44.59 28.24 3.69
C VAL A 28 44.60 29.51 2.84
N CYS A 29 45.54 29.68 1.90
CA CYS A 29 45.54 30.84 1.01
C CYS A 29 44.28 30.90 0.13
N CYS A 30 43.86 29.78 -0.45
CA CYS A 30 42.62 29.71 -1.23
C CYS A 30 41.38 30.01 -0.37
N LEU A 31 41.32 29.53 0.87
CA LEU A 31 40.22 29.79 1.80
C LEU A 31 40.16 31.28 2.19
N VAL A 32 41.30 31.92 2.47
CA VAL A 32 41.35 33.36 2.79
C VAL A 32 40.90 34.21 1.60
N LEU A 33 41.35 33.90 0.38
CA LEU A 33 40.91 34.61 -0.83
C LEU A 33 39.40 34.44 -1.08
N PHE A 34 38.84 33.25 -0.80
CA PHE A 34 37.40 33.00 -0.90
C PHE A 34 36.59 33.83 0.13
N VAL A 35 37.04 33.90 1.38
CA VAL A 35 36.38 34.70 2.44
C VAL A 35 36.44 36.21 2.12
N LEU A 36 37.56 36.70 1.57
CA LEU A 36 37.67 38.10 1.14
C LEU A 36 36.73 38.42 -0.04
N ALA A 37 36.59 37.50 -1.00
CA ALA A 37 35.64 37.64 -2.11
C ALA A 37 34.17 37.65 -1.62
N GLN A 38 33.81 36.75 -0.70
CA GLN A 38 32.50 36.73 -0.03
C GLN A 38 32.20 38.07 0.66
N GLY A 39 33.14 38.59 1.46
CA GLY A 39 33.00 39.86 2.16
C GLY A 39 32.86 41.08 1.22
N TYR A 40 33.53 41.06 0.06
CA TYR A 40 33.36 42.08 -0.97
C TYR A 40 31.97 42.02 -1.63
N ILE A 41 31.51 40.82 -2.00
CA ILE A 41 30.19 40.60 -2.62
C ILE A 41 29.07 41.04 -1.67
N LEU A 42 29.11 40.64 -0.40
CA LEU A 42 28.09 41.02 0.59
C LEU A 42 28.02 42.54 0.81
N ARG A 43 29.15 43.24 0.83
CA ARG A 43 29.20 44.72 0.89
C ARG A 43 28.64 45.40 -0.37
N ARG A 44 28.72 44.75 -1.54
CA ARG A 44 28.13 45.23 -2.81
C ARG A 44 26.61 44.99 -2.89
N LEU A 45 26.02 44.26 -1.94
CA LEU A 45 24.60 43.88 -1.87
C LEU A 45 23.84 44.52 -0.69
N SER A 46 24.47 45.40 0.08
CA SER A 46 23.83 46.28 1.08
C SER A 46 22.99 45.59 2.18
N VAL A 47 23.42 44.43 2.67
CA VAL A 47 22.78 43.73 3.80
C VAL A 47 23.57 43.95 5.10
N GLU A 48 23.03 44.75 6.03
CA GLU A 48 23.55 44.88 7.40
C GLU A 48 22.78 44.00 8.41
N PRO A 49 23.46 43.26 9.30
CA PRO A 49 22.83 42.58 10.43
C PRO A 49 22.70 43.52 11.65
N LYS A 50 21.49 43.67 12.20
CA LYS A 50 21.27 44.40 13.47
C LYS A 50 21.17 43.46 14.67
N ALA A 51 21.83 43.84 15.76
CA ALA A 51 21.84 43.12 17.03
C ALA A 51 20.66 43.51 17.94
N LEU A 52 20.42 42.69 18.97
CA LEU A 52 19.41 42.92 20.01
C LEU A 52 19.96 43.80 21.15
N THR A 53 19.13 44.72 21.65
CA THR A 53 19.38 45.52 22.87
C THR A 53 18.12 45.60 23.74
N THR A 54 18.29 45.89 25.04
CA THR A 54 17.32 45.66 26.12
C THR A 54 16.57 46.91 26.62
N SER A 55 15.30 46.77 27.06
CA SER A 55 14.72 47.60 28.14
C SER A 55 13.41 47.03 28.75
N SER A 56 13.13 47.44 29.98
CA SER A 56 11.94 47.20 30.86
C SER A 56 10.62 47.82 30.32
N SER A 57 9.42 47.72 30.93
CA SER A 57 9.01 47.73 32.36
C SER A 57 7.50 47.41 32.62
N HIS A 58 7.16 47.00 33.87
CA HIS A 58 5.98 47.29 34.74
C HIS A 58 4.55 47.55 34.18
N ASP A 59 3.40 47.28 34.82
CA ASP A 59 2.83 46.46 35.96
C ASP A 59 1.26 46.50 35.77
N ASP A 60 0.28 46.02 36.56
CA ASP A 60 0.13 45.67 38.00
C ASP A 60 -1.22 44.91 38.33
N VAL A 61 -1.42 44.49 39.59
CA VAL A 61 -2.69 44.33 40.36
C VAL A 61 -3.74 43.23 40.03
N ILE A 62 -3.86 42.29 40.98
CA ILE A 62 -5.07 41.49 41.35
C ILE A 62 -5.81 42.24 42.50
N PRO A 63 -7.10 41.96 42.91
CA PRO A 63 -7.34 40.82 43.84
C PRO A 63 -8.79 40.27 44.10
N HIS A 64 -8.84 39.10 44.79
CA HIS A 64 -9.82 38.71 45.84
C HIS A 64 -11.30 38.29 45.50
N LEU A 65 -12.03 37.45 46.29
CA LEU A 65 -11.74 36.56 47.45
C LEU A 65 -12.88 35.52 47.71
N ARG A 66 -12.53 34.35 48.29
CA ARG A 66 -13.39 33.37 49.06
C ARG A 66 -14.58 32.75 48.28
N GLY A 67 -15.21 31.62 48.66
CA GLY A 67 -15.06 30.58 49.71
C GLY A 67 -16.29 29.66 49.62
N GLY A 68 -16.44 28.47 50.22
CA GLY A 68 -15.63 27.63 51.10
C GLY A 68 -16.54 26.77 52.00
N LEU A 69 -16.23 25.47 52.23
CA LEU A 69 -16.94 24.52 53.14
C LEU A 69 -18.40 24.12 52.74
N ALA A 70 -19.01 23.01 53.20
CA ALA A 70 -18.49 21.67 53.56
C ALA A 70 -19.60 20.58 53.48
N ALA A 71 -19.20 19.36 53.09
CA ALA A 71 -19.41 18.04 53.76
C ALA A 71 -20.81 17.52 54.18
N VAL A 72 -20.84 16.24 54.67
CA VAL A 72 -21.95 15.54 55.39
C VAL A 72 -23.11 15.09 54.45
N THR A 73 -23.61 13.84 54.39
CA THR A 73 -23.32 12.54 55.07
C THR A 73 -23.68 11.33 54.20
N SER A 74 -23.16 10.14 54.55
CA SER A 74 -23.79 8.82 54.31
C SER A 74 -24.46 8.30 55.59
N PRO A 75 -25.50 7.45 55.51
CA PRO A 75 -25.39 6.07 56.03
C PRO A 75 -26.06 5.00 55.11
N VAL A 76 -25.48 3.81 54.86
CA VAL A 76 -25.47 2.54 55.63
C VAL A 76 -26.77 1.70 55.56
N SER A 77 -26.68 0.52 54.91
CA SER A 77 -27.24 -0.82 55.27
C SER A 77 -26.98 -1.78 54.07
N GLU A 78 -26.26 -2.90 54.17
CA GLU A 78 -26.72 -4.23 54.65
C GLU A 78 -27.80 -4.88 53.75
N LEU A 79 -27.82 -6.19 53.42
CA LEU A 79 -26.95 -7.35 53.71
C LEU A 79 -27.21 -8.48 52.66
N ASN A 80 -26.28 -9.44 52.56
CA ASN A 80 -26.38 -10.92 52.44
C ASN A 80 -27.78 -11.61 52.25
N ASP A 81 -27.94 -12.83 51.70
CA ASP A 81 -27.00 -13.88 51.24
C ASP A 81 -27.68 -15.00 50.38
N GLU A 82 -26.86 -15.95 49.90
CA GLU A 82 -27.17 -17.38 49.62
C GLU A 82 -28.09 -17.83 48.43
N ALA A 83 -28.20 -19.16 48.26
CA ALA A 83 -28.56 -19.89 47.03
C ALA A 83 -29.51 -21.10 47.29
N ILE A 84 -29.46 -22.14 46.42
CA ILE A 84 -30.20 -23.45 46.38
C ILE A 84 -31.38 -23.48 45.37
N GLU A 85 -31.72 -24.57 44.66
CA GLU A 85 -30.96 -25.64 43.97
C GLU A 85 -31.93 -26.52 43.13
N ASN A 86 -31.46 -27.12 42.03
CA ASN A 86 -31.86 -28.39 41.36
C ASN A 86 -33.29 -29.02 41.46
N GLN A 87 -33.84 -29.44 40.30
CA GLN A 87 -34.16 -30.84 39.90
C GLN A 87 -34.85 -30.90 38.50
N ALA A 88 -34.39 -31.65 37.48
CA ALA A 88 -34.57 -33.10 37.16
C ALA A 88 -35.61 -33.33 36.00
N ARG A 89 -35.58 -34.35 35.10
CA ARG A 89 -34.69 -35.52 34.83
C ARG A 89 -35.02 -36.21 33.47
N ASP A 90 -34.04 -36.97 32.90
CA ASP A 90 -34.10 -38.30 32.20
C ASP A 90 -35.08 -38.61 31.00
N ALA A 91 -34.86 -39.59 30.07
CA ALA A 91 -33.67 -40.33 29.58
C ALA A 91 -33.90 -41.22 28.28
N THR A 92 -32.82 -41.51 27.54
CA THR A 92 -32.40 -42.69 26.70
C THR A 92 -33.34 -43.65 25.89
N ALA A 93 -33.15 -43.68 24.55
CA ALA A 93 -32.76 -44.80 23.62
C ALA A 93 -33.57 -46.13 23.34
N ARG A 94 -33.90 -46.37 22.03
CA ARG A 94 -33.95 -47.62 21.14
C ARG A 94 -34.67 -48.93 21.62
N PRO A 95 -35.06 -49.96 20.76
CA PRO A 95 -34.72 -50.28 19.33
C PRO A 95 -35.85 -50.86 18.40
N SER A 96 -35.47 -51.36 17.20
CA SER A 96 -35.95 -52.57 16.43
C SER A 96 -37.04 -52.57 15.29
N GLU A 97 -36.80 -53.48 14.31
CA GLU A 97 -37.64 -54.14 13.27
C GLU A 97 -37.87 -53.54 11.84
N GLY A 98 -38.23 -54.41 10.86
CA GLY A 98 -38.37 -54.20 9.39
C GLY A 98 -39.71 -54.75 8.83
N PRO A 99 -39.86 -55.39 7.61
CA PRO A 99 -38.89 -55.75 6.56
C PRO A 99 -39.36 -55.59 5.05
N TRP A 100 -38.55 -56.08 4.07
CA TRP A 100 -38.90 -56.43 2.65
C TRP A 100 -39.10 -55.28 1.59
N HIS A 101 -39.05 -55.45 0.23
CA HIS A 101 -38.75 -56.59 -0.70
C HIS A 101 -38.34 -56.14 -2.16
N VAL A 102 -37.44 -56.92 -2.81
CA VAL A 102 -37.32 -57.36 -4.25
C VAL A 102 -37.42 -56.39 -5.47
N GLY A 103 -36.41 -56.47 -6.38
CA GLY A 103 -36.51 -56.18 -7.83
C GLY A 103 -35.16 -56.19 -8.59
N VAL A 104 -34.94 -57.09 -9.58
CA VAL A 104 -33.67 -57.24 -10.35
C VAL A 104 -33.95 -57.72 -11.80
N PRO A 105 -33.07 -57.45 -12.80
CA PRO A 105 -32.44 -58.55 -13.56
C PRO A 105 -30.92 -58.36 -13.86
N SER A 106 -30.22 -59.42 -14.28
CA SER A 106 -28.73 -59.50 -14.33
C SER A 106 -28.19 -60.49 -15.40
N ILE A 107 -26.87 -60.84 -15.33
CA ILE A 107 -26.04 -61.71 -16.21
C ILE A 107 -25.50 -60.95 -17.46
N SER A 108 -24.24 -61.07 -17.92
CA SER A 108 -23.03 -61.87 -17.59
C SER A 108 -21.82 -60.93 -17.31
N GLN A 109 -20.59 -61.28 -16.88
CA GLN A 109 -19.73 -62.49 -16.82
C GLN A 109 -18.85 -62.84 -18.05
N ALA A 110 -17.61 -62.32 -18.07
CA ALA A 110 -16.32 -62.97 -18.41
C ALA A 110 -15.21 -61.88 -18.52
N ALA A 111 -13.90 -62.05 -18.33
CA ALA A 111 -13.00 -62.94 -17.57
C ALA A 111 -11.60 -62.87 -18.26
N THR A 112 -10.59 -62.34 -17.56
CA THR A 112 -9.13 -62.59 -17.74
C THR A 112 -8.49 -62.67 -19.14
N SER A 113 -7.50 -61.81 -19.43
CA SER A 113 -6.10 -62.21 -19.75
C SER A 113 -5.17 -61.02 -20.04
N SER A 114 -3.86 -61.23 -19.86
CA SER A 114 -2.77 -60.39 -20.40
C SER A 114 -2.07 -61.14 -21.53
N PRO A 115 -1.51 -60.44 -22.52
CA PRO A 115 -0.04 -60.40 -22.66
C PRO A 115 0.46 -58.96 -22.91
N LEU A 116 1.64 -58.53 -22.48
CA LEU A 116 3.01 -59.00 -22.79
C LEU A 116 3.43 -58.81 -24.27
N LEU A 117 4.44 -57.94 -24.41
CA LEU A 117 5.48 -57.77 -25.44
C LEU A 117 5.60 -58.84 -26.53
N ASN A 118 5.88 -58.40 -27.76
CA ASN A 118 6.99 -58.95 -28.54
C ASN A 118 7.56 -57.91 -29.54
N GLU A 119 8.76 -58.18 -30.03
CA GLU A 119 9.63 -57.24 -30.78
C GLU A 119 9.68 -57.52 -32.30
N HIS A 120 10.44 -56.69 -33.03
CA HIS A 120 10.83 -56.80 -34.45
C HIS A 120 9.72 -56.50 -35.48
N ASP A 121 9.99 -55.89 -36.65
CA ASP A 121 11.23 -55.89 -37.44
C ASP A 121 11.79 -54.49 -37.84
N GLN A 122 13.03 -54.48 -38.35
CA GLN A 122 13.63 -53.35 -39.09
C GLN A 122 13.51 -53.54 -40.61
N VAL A 123 13.66 -52.46 -41.39
CA VAL A 123 14.55 -52.41 -42.57
C VAL A 123 14.67 -50.96 -43.10
N GLU A 124 15.82 -50.65 -43.71
CA GLU A 124 16.15 -49.35 -44.31
C GLU A 124 15.43 -49.10 -45.64
N THR A 125 15.26 -47.83 -46.05
CA THR A 125 15.99 -47.25 -47.21
C THR A 125 15.56 -45.80 -47.51
N THR A 126 16.43 -45.07 -48.23
CA THR A 126 16.26 -43.69 -48.72
C THR A 126 16.32 -43.68 -50.27
N PRO A 127 16.42 -42.53 -50.98
CA PRO A 127 15.34 -41.56 -51.21
C PRO A 127 15.11 -41.26 -52.72
N THR A 128 13.92 -40.75 -53.11
CA THR A 128 13.70 -40.21 -54.48
C THR A 128 12.77 -38.98 -54.56
N THR A 129 13.28 -37.91 -55.18
CA THR A 129 12.55 -36.81 -55.87
C THR A 129 12.60 -37.07 -57.39
N PRO A 130 11.96 -36.28 -58.32
CA PRO A 130 11.40 -34.92 -58.24
C PRO A 130 9.91 -34.87 -58.76
N THR A 131 9.25 -33.81 -59.29
CA THR A 131 9.67 -32.50 -59.84
C THR A 131 8.54 -31.44 -59.84
N SER A 132 8.93 -30.17 -59.62
CA SER A 132 8.35 -28.89 -60.07
C SER A 132 6.92 -28.76 -60.65
N SER A 133 6.19 -27.74 -60.16
CA SER A 133 5.88 -26.55 -60.98
C SER A 133 5.67 -25.28 -60.12
N GLN A 134 6.36 -24.20 -60.49
CA GLN A 134 6.53 -22.96 -59.73
C GLN A 134 5.34 -21.98 -59.82
N THR A 135 5.20 -21.13 -58.81
CA THR A 135 4.93 -19.67 -58.99
C THR A 135 5.77 -18.85 -58.00
N SER A 136 6.05 -17.59 -58.33
CA SER A 136 7.18 -16.82 -57.79
C SER A 136 6.88 -15.91 -56.59
N SER A 137 7.83 -15.82 -55.66
CA SER A 137 7.89 -14.79 -54.61
C SER A 137 8.82 -13.62 -54.97
N PRO A 138 8.59 -12.41 -54.41
CA PRO A 138 9.56 -11.31 -54.46
C PRO A 138 10.10 -10.91 -53.06
N THR A 139 11.33 -11.33 -52.78
CA THR A 139 12.34 -10.65 -51.93
C THR A 139 11.91 -9.85 -50.68
N SER A 140 12.21 -10.43 -49.52
CA SER A 140 12.73 -9.79 -48.29
C SER A 140 12.86 -8.25 -48.23
N ARG A 141 12.33 -7.67 -47.14
CA ARG A 141 12.96 -6.52 -46.46
C ARG A 141 13.39 -6.95 -45.06
N ASN A 142 14.48 -6.34 -44.58
CA ASN A 142 15.18 -6.79 -43.36
C ASN A 142 14.35 -6.55 -42.09
N PRO A 143 14.42 -7.43 -41.07
CA PRO A 143 14.11 -7.04 -39.71
C PRO A 143 15.17 -6.03 -39.24
N THR A 144 14.78 -4.77 -39.09
CA THR A 144 15.71 -3.71 -38.64
C THR A 144 15.98 -3.83 -37.15
N ALA A 145 17.26 -4.00 -36.80
CA ALA A 145 17.81 -3.95 -35.45
C ALA A 145 17.22 -4.97 -34.45
N ALA A 146 17.70 -6.21 -34.52
CA ALA A 146 17.68 -7.08 -33.34
C ALA A 146 18.46 -6.41 -32.20
N VAL A 147 17.80 -6.15 -31.07
CA VAL A 147 18.48 -5.86 -29.81
C VAL A 147 19.31 -7.10 -29.45
N GLY A 148 20.60 -6.91 -29.20
CA GLY A 148 21.52 -8.04 -28.96
C GLY A 148 21.06 -8.86 -27.75
N ALA A 149 20.92 -10.18 -27.95
CA ALA A 149 20.43 -11.09 -26.92
C ALA A 149 21.27 -10.95 -25.63
N PHE A 150 20.60 -10.54 -24.55
CA PHE A 150 21.23 -10.23 -23.25
C PHE A 150 21.75 -11.48 -22.53
N VAL A 151 21.22 -12.66 -22.88
CA VAL A 151 21.57 -13.97 -22.33
C VAL A 151 22.17 -14.84 -23.45
N PRO A 152 23.28 -15.58 -23.22
CA PRO A 152 23.80 -16.55 -24.19
C PRO A 152 22.80 -17.66 -24.54
N HIS A 153 23.05 -18.40 -25.62
CA HIS A 153 22.31 -19.64 -25.88
C HIS A 153 22.61 -20.69 -24.79
N PRO A 154 21.64 -21.45 -24.26
CA PRO A 154 21.83 -22.32 -23.10
C PRO A 154 22.92 -23.39 -23.26
N ASP A 155 23.17 -23.88 -24.48
CA ASP A 155 24.23 -24.84 -24.79
C ASP A 155 25.67 -24.26 -24.77
N VAL A 156 25.86 -22.96 -24.55
CA VAL A 156 27.18 -22.33 -24.55
C VAL A 156 27.90 -22.56 -23.22
N GLY A 157 28.96 -23.36 -23.25
CA GLY A 157 29.82 -23.61 -22.09
C GLY A 157 29.39 -24.78 -21.20
N VAL A 158 28.58 -25.71 -21.73
CA VAL A 158 28.17 -26.95 -21.05
C VAL A 158 28.73 -28.19 -21.74
N ASP A 159 29.08 -29.22 -20.95
CA ASP A 159 29.49 -30.52 -21.47
C ASP A 159 28.30 -31.38 -21.97
N ASP A 160 28.60 -32.56 -22.51
CA ASP A 160 27.58 -33.45 -23.09
C ASP A 160 26.67 -34.11 -22.03
N VAL A 161 27.14 -34.27 -20.77
CA VAL A 161 26.32 -34.77 -19.65
C VAL A 161 25.37 -33.68 -19.19
N GLN A 162 25.86 -32.46 -18.99
CA GLN A 162 25.04 -31.28 -18.71
C GLN A 162 23.98 -31.08 -19.80
N ARG A 163 24.36 -31.11 -21.08
CA ARG A 163 23.42 -30.98 -22.21
C ARG A 163 22.36 -32.07 -22.22
N SER A 164 22.74 -33.33 -21.99
CA SER A 164 21.81 -34.46 -21.89
C SER A 164 20.80 -34.26 -20.75
N ARG A 165 21.25 -33.79 -19.58
CA ARG A 165 20.37 -33.47 -18.44
C ARG A 165 19.44 -32.29 -18.74
N MET A 166 19.95 -31.21 -19.33
CA MET A 166 19.17 -30.04 -19.75
C MET A 166 18.09 -30.41 -20.77
N LEU A 167 18.39 -31.30 -21.73
CA LEU A 167 17.40 -31.82 -22.69
C LEU A 167 16.31 -32.65 -21.99
N ALA A 168 16.66 -33.48 -21.00
CA ALA A 168 15.67 -34.23 -20.22
C ALA A 168 14.77 -33.30 -19.38
N ILE A 169 15.34 -32.27 -18.75
CA ILE A 169 14.58 -31.27 -17.98
C ILE A 169 13.66 -30.44 -18.90
N ARG A 170 14.14 -30.06 -20.09
CA ARG A 170 13.31 -29.42 -21.12
C ARG A 170 12.19 -30.34 -21.62
N SER A 171 12.43 -31.65 -21.70
CA SER A 171 11.40 -32.63 -22.05
C SER A 171 10.35 -32.78 -20.94
N ALA A 172 10.73 -32.64 -19.67
CA ALA A 172 9.78 -32.60 -18.55
C ALA A 172 8.94 -31.32 -18.57
N MET A 173 9.56 -30.17 -18.84
CA MET A 173 8.83 -28.90 -19.07
C MET A 173 7.88 -29.01 -20.26
N GLN A 174 8.31 -29.62 -21.37
CA GLN A 174 7.44 -29.85 -22.53
C GLN A 174 6.28 -30.79 -22.21
N HIS A 175 6.48 -31.83 -21.39
CA HIS A 175 5.40 -32.71 -20.93
C HIS A 175 4.36 -31.95 -20.09
N ALA A 176 4.82 -31.25 -19.03
CA ALA A 176 3.96 -30.46 -18.16
C ALA A 176 3.21 -29.35 -18.92
N TRP A 177 3.94 -28.59 -19.75
CA TRP A 177 3.37 -27.53 -20.57
C TRP A 177 2.36 -28.07 -21.59
N SER A 178 2.64 -29.19 -22.25
CA SER A 178 1.72 -29.73 -23.27
C SER A 178 0.40 -30.18 -22.64
N GLY A 179 0.44 -30.82 -21.46
CA GLY A 179 -0.78 -31.19 -20.73
C GLY A 179 -1.58 -29.97 -20.26
N TYR A 180 -0.91 -28.94 -19.75
CA TYR A 180 -1.56 -27.66 -19.45
C TYR A 180 -2.16 -27.01 -20.72
N GLU A 181 -1.39 -26.93 -21.81
CA GLU A 181 -1.78 -26.29 -23.08
C GLU A 181 -2.94 -27.01 -23.79
N THR A 182 -3.10 -28.34 -23.65
CA THR A 182 -4.23 -29.07 -24.25
C THR A 182 -5.46 -29.24 -23.35
N HIS A 183 -5.33 -29.09 -22.03
CA HIS A 183 -6.44 -29.30 -21.07
C HIS A 183 -6.90 -28.04 -20.34
N ALA A 184 -5.98 -27.14 -20.00
CA ALA A 184 -6.19 -26.08 -19.03
C ALA A 184 -5.66 -24.70 -19.45
N PHE A 185 -5.43 -24.48 -20.75
CA PHE A 185 -4.92 -23.19 -21.24
C PHE A 185 -5.80 -22.01 -20.79
N GLY A 186 -5.17 -20.99 -20.20
CA GLY A 186 -5.84 -19.82 -19.60
C GLY A 186 -6.65 -20.10 -18.32
N ALA A 187 -6.49 -21.29 -17.72
CA ALA A 187 -6.96 -21.62 -16.38
C ALA A 187 -5.81 -21.54 -15.37
N ASP A 188 -6.12 -21.35 -14.09
CA ASP A 188 -5.10 -21.22 -13.05
C ASP A 188 -4.22 -22.46 -12.91
N GLU A 189 -4.84 -23.65 -12.94
CA GLU A 189 -4.17 -24.94 -12.74
C GLU A 189 -4.76 -26.06 -13.64
N VAL A 190 -4.05 -27.19 -13.71
CA VAL A 190 -4.52 -28.43 -14.35
C VAL A 190 -4.55 -29.59 -13.35
N GLY A 191 -5.49 -30.52 -13.54
CA GLY A 191 -5.43 -31.86 -12.97
C GLY A 191 -4.47 -32.74 -13.79
N PRO A 192 -3.25 -33.05 -13.31
CA PRO A 192 -2.23 -33.75 -14.08
C PRO A 192 -2.53 -35.25 -14.26
N VAL A 193 -3.49 -35.82 -13.50
CA VAL A 193 -3.97 -37.21 -13.62
C VAL A 193 -5.24 -37.26 -14.48
N SER A 194 -6.20 -36.38 -14.23
CA SER A 194 -7.51 -36.33 -14.90
C SER A 194 -7.50 -35.62 -16.25
N GLY A 195 -6.72 -34.56 -16.39
CA GLY A 195 -6.89 -33.55 -17.43
C GLY A 195 -7.95 -32.50 -17.09
N ASP A 196 -8.35 -32.37 -15.81
CA ASP A 196 -9.35 -31.38 -15.37
C ASP A 196 -8.83 -29.95 -15.47
N ARG A 197 -9.69 -29.05 -15.97
CA ARG A 197 -9.42 -27.62 -16.14
C ARG A 197 -9.86 -26.85 -14.89
N LYS A 198 -8.91 -26.35 -14.09
CA LYS A 198 -9.20 -25.66 -12.83
C LYS A 198 -9.10 -24.14 -13.03
N GLN A 199 -10.21 -23.51 -13.42
CA GLN A 199 -10.21 -22.07 -13.74
C GLN A 199 -10.04 -21.20 -12.50
N ASP A 200 -10.85 -21.40 -11.46
CA ASP A 200 -11.08 -20.38 -10.42
C ASP A 200 -10.42 -20.76 -9.09
N VAL A 201 -9.12 -21.08 -9.10
CA VAL A 201 -8.37 -21.47 -7.87
C VAL A 201 -7.76 -20.25 -7.18
N TRP A 202 -7.30 -19.30 -7.98
CA TRP A 202 -6.61 -18.06 -7.62
C TRP A 202 -7.33 -16.81 -8.15
N GLY A 203 -8.51 -17.01 -8.75
CA GLY A 203 -9.34 -15.96 -9.33
C GLY A 203 -9.37 -15.95 -10.85
N GLY A 204 -8.93 -17.02 -11.54
CA GLY A 204 -9.02 -17.10 -13.00
C GLY A 204 -8.05 -16.16 -13.72
N LEU A 205 -6.82 -16.10 -13.22
CA LEU A 205 -5.71 -15.29 -13.74
C LEU A 205 -4.87 -16.05 -14.76
N GLY A 206 -4.93 -17.38 -14.77
CA GLY A 206 -4.08 -18.20 -15.60
C GLY A 206 -2.70 -18.45 -14.97
N VAL A 207 -2.61 -18.55 -13.64
CA VAL A 207 -1.36 -18.64 -12.88
C VAL A 207 -0.31 -19.55 -13.52
N THR A 208 -0.63 -20.80 -13.82
CA THR A 208 0.33 -21.75 -14.44
C THR A 208 0.86 -21.30 -15.81
N LEU A 209 0.16 -20.43 -16.54
CA LEU A 209 0.63 -19.81 -17.78
C LEU A 209 1.63 -18.69 -17.51
N VAL A 210 1.29 -17.75 -16.62
CA VAL A 210 2.10 -16.54 -16.37
C VAL A 210 3.37 -16.88 -15.60
N ASP A 211 3.25 -17.72 -14.57
CA ASP A 211 4.32 -18.25 -13.73
C ASP A 211 5.35 -19.07 -14.55
N ALA A 212 4.92 -19.65 -15.68
CA ALA A 212 5.78 -20.40 -16.59
C ALA A 212 6.50 -19.57 -17.69
N LEU A 213 6.11 -18.31 -17.93
CA LEU A 213 6.57 -17.51 -19.10
C LEU A 213 8.09 -17.41 -19.21
N ASP A 214 8.76 -17.18 -18.08
CA ASP A 214 10.21 -17.01 -18.04
C ASP A 214 10.95 -18.35 -18.12
N THR A 215 10.45 -19.44 -17.51
CA THR A 215 10.95 -20.81 -17.72
C THR A 215 10.88 -21.19 -19.19
N LEU A 216 9.73 -20.93 -19.83
CA LEU A 216 9.51 -21.18 -21.25
C LEU A 216 10.50 -20.39 -22.10
N TYR A 217 10.72 -19.10 -21.80
CA TYR A 217 11.71 -18.30 -22.52
C TYR A 217 13.15 -18.80 -22.31
N ILE A 218 13.54 -19.10 -21.07
CA ILE A 218 14.85 -19.64 -20.67
C ILE A 218 15.13 -20.98 -21.38
N MET A 219 14.12 -21.84 -21.55
CA MET A 219 14.26 -23.11 -22.27
C MET A 219 14.10 -23.00 -23.80
N GLY A 220 13.98 -21.78 -24.35
CA GLY A 220 13.80 -21.57 -25.80
C GLY A 220 12.48 -22.14 -26.32
N MET A 221 11.40 -21.94 -25.57
CA MET A 221 10.04 -22.44 -25.80
C MET A 221 9.04 -21.28 -25.79
N ALA A 222 9.32 -20.21 -26.55
CA ALA A 222 8.45 -19.03 -26.62
C ALA A 222 6.99 -19.41 -26.97
N ARG A 223 6.08 -19.11 -26.05
CA ARG A 223 4.64 -19.45 -26.04
C ARG A 223 3.86 -18.36 -25.31
N ALA A 224 2.53 -18.42 -25.35
CA ALA A 224 1.57 -17.68 -24.52
C ALA A 224 1.60 -16.13 -24.53
N ARG A 225 2.62 -15.48 -25.08
CA ARG A 225 2.74 -14.01 -25.23
C ARG A 225 1.45 -13.35 -25.76
N ASP A 226 0.86 -13.93 -26.80
CA ASP A 226 -0.35 -13.39 -27.43
C ASP A 226 -1.61 -13.56 -26.55
N TRP A 227 -1.65 -14.58 -25.69
CA TRP A 227 -2.70 -14.74 -24.68
C TRP A 227 -2.57 -13.68 -23.57
N VAL A 228 -1.35 -13.38 -23.12
CA VAL A 228 -1.10 -12.31 -22.14
C VAL A 228 -1.45 -10.93 -22.70
N GLU A 229 -1.23 -10.69 -23.99
CA GLU A 229 -1.66 -9.44 -24.62
C GLU A 229 -3.19 -9.35 -24.78
N MET A 230 -3.85 -10.40 -25.27
CA MET A 230 -5.24 -10.32 -25.72
C MET A 230 -6.31 -10.87 -24.77
N GLU A 231 -5.99 -11.87 -23.95
CA GLU A 231 -6.96 -12.67 -23.18
C GLU A 231 -6.79 -12.57 -21.66
N LEU A 232 -5.61 -12.19 -21.16
CA LEU A 232 -5.42 -11.90 -19.73
C LEU A 232 -6.25 -10.65 -19.35
N ASP A 233 -7.26 -10.86 -18.52
CA ASP A 233 -8.11 -9.80 -17.95
C ASP A 233 -7.95 -9.80 -16.42
N PHE A 234 -8.01 -8.63 -15.81
CA PHE A 234 -8.08 -8.45 -14.36
C PHE A 234 -9.40 -7.82 -13.92
N THR A 235 -10.27 -7.41 -14.84
CA THR A 235 -11.49 -6.65 -14.51
C THR A 235 -12.54 -7.48 -13.81
N HIS A 236 -12.49 -8.81 -13.85
CA HIS A 236 -13.46 -9.69 -13.16
C HIS A 236 -13.19 -9.86 -11.66
N LEU A 237 -11.96 -9.61 -11.20
CA LEU A 237 -11.51 -9.94 -9.84
C LEU A 237 -12.42 -9.36 -8.74
N GLY A 238 -13.01 -10.24 -7.93
CA GLY A 238 -13.85 -9.87 -6.80
C GLY A 238 -15.29 -9.44 -7.17
N LYS A 239 -15.70 -9.50 -8.45
CA LYS A 239 -17.11 -9.25 -8.86
C LYS A 239 -18.06 -10.34 -8.35
N ASP A 240 -17.59 -11.58 -8.38
CA ASP A 240 -18.15 -12.75 -7.66
C ASP A 240 -18.44 -12.43 -6.18
N GLY A 241 -17.47 -11.77 -5.55
CA GLY A 241 -17.48 -11.31 -4.18
C GLY A 241 -16.29 -11.76 -3.34
N ASP A 242 -15.37 -12.54 -3.90
CA ASP A 242 -14.25 -13.17 -3.19
C ASP A 242 -13.04 -12.25 -3.06
N ASN A 243 -12.03 -12.69 -2.28
CA ASN A 243 -10.78 -11.94 -2.09
C ASN A 243 -9.64 -12.62 -2.83
N ILE A 244 -8.75 -11.82 -3.41
CA ILE A 244 -7.48 -12.28 -3.96
C ILE A 244 -6.38 -12.25 -2.89
N SER A 245 -5.38 -13.13 -3.02
CA SER A 245 -4.18 -13.12 -2.18
C SER A 245 -3.15 -12.13 -2.75
N VAL A 246 -2.91 -11.04 -2.03
CA VAL A 246 -2.00 -9.97 -2.47
C VAL A 246 -0.54 -10.44 -2.50
N PHE A 247 -0.17 -11.35 -1.60
CA PHE A 247 1.16 -11.97 -1.57
C PHE A 247 1.40 -12.83 -2.82
N GLU A 248 0.59 -13.86 -3.01
CA GLU A 248 0.75 -14.86 -4.09
C GLU A 248 0.72 -14.22 -5.49
N ILE A 249 -0.19 -13.28 -5.73
CA ILE A 249 -0.31 -12.61 -7.04
C ILE A 249 0.85 -11.63 -7.27
N THR A 250 1.43 -11.04 -6.22
CA THR A 250 2.63 -10.22 -6.40
C THR A 250 3.82 -11.09 -6.80
N ILE A 251 4.06 -12.18 -6.07
CA ILE A 251 5.24 -13.02 -6.31
C ILE A 251 5.14 -13.85 -7.60
N ARG A 252 3.94 -14.36 -7.97
CA ARG A 252 3.68 -15.16 -9.19
C ARG A 252 3.39 -14.28 -10.41
N GLU A 253 2.24 -13.60 -10.42
CA GLU A 253 1.74 -12.90 -11.61
C GLU A 253 2.59 -11.67 -11.94
N LEU A 254 2.77 -10.76 -10.97
CA LEU A 254 3.58 -9.55 -11.19
C LEU A 254 5.06 -9.91 -11.38
N GLY A 255 5.57 -10.92 -10.66
CA GLY A 255 6.93 -11.43 -10.83
C GLY A 255 7.18 -12.06 -12.21
N GLY A 256 6.29 -12.94 -12.66
CA GLY A 256 6.34 -13.60 -13.96
C GLY A 256 6.25 -12.61 -15.12
N LEU A 257 5.33 -11.64 -15.06
CA LEU A 257 5.20 -10.59 -16.07
C LEU A 257 6.44 -9.67 -16.12
N LEU A 258 6.97 -9.26 -14.97
CA LEU A 258 8.19 -8.43 -14.91
C LEU A 258 9.42 -9.19 -15.43
N SER A 259 9.55 -10.49 -15.17
CA SER A 259 10.66 -11.30 -15.68
C SER A 259 10.50 -11.69 -17.14
N ALA A 260 9.27 -11.92 -17.62
CA ALA A 260 9.00 -12.09 -19.04
C ALA A 260 9.39 -10.82 -19.83
N TYR A 261 9.06 -9.62 -19.32
CA TYR A 261 9.57 -8.35 -19.85
C TYR A 261 11.11 -8.27 -19.76
N ASP A 262 11.71 -8.54 -18.61
CA ASP A 262 13.16 -8.43 -18.43
C ASP A 262 13.96 -9.42 -19.27
N LEU A 263 13.40 -10.56 -19.68
CA LEU A 263 14.07 -11.51 -20.56
C LEU A 263 13.85 -11.22 -22.06
N SER A 264 12.65 -10.78 -22.44
CA SER A 264 12.25 -10.57 -23.85
C SER A 264 12.42 -9.13 -24.36
N GLY A 265 12.15 -8.13 -23.51
CA GLY A 265 11.97 -6.73 -23.92
C GLY A 265 10.61 -6.41 -24.55
N ASP A 266 9.62 -7.32 -24.47
CA ASP A 266 8.28 -7.11 -25.05
C ASP A 266 7.38 -6.29 -24.10
N ASP A 267 6.98 -5.09 -24.53
CA ASP A 267 6.16 -4.16 -23.76
C ASP A 267 4.77 -4.73 -23.37
N ALA A 268 4.28 -5.80 -24.00
CA ALA A 268 3.00 -6.41 -23.62
C ALA A 268 3.01 -6.96 -22.18
N PHE A 269 4.09 -7.66 -21.78
CA PHE A 269 4.23 -8.14 -20.40
C PHE A 269 4.34 -6.97 -19.41
N ARG A 270 5.05 -5.91 -19.80
CA ARG A 270 5.17 -4.68 -19.01
C ARG A 270 3.83 -3.95 -18.85
N ALA A 271 3.00 -3.89 -19.89
CA ALA A 271 1.68 -3.28 -19.81
C ALA A 271 0.80 -3.98 -18.78
N ARG A 272 0.75 -5.33 -18.80
CA ARG A 272 0.00 -6.12 -17.82
C ARG A 272 0.58 -6.03 -16.41
N ALA A 273 1.91 -5.97 -16.26
CA ALA A 273 2.56 -5.74 -14.97
C ALA A 273 2.18 -4.39 -14.34
N VAL A 274 2.03 -3.33 -15.15
CA VAL A 274 1.56 -2.01 -14.67
C VAL A 274 0.09 -2.05 -14.28
N GLU A 275 -0.76 -2.65 -15.13
CA GLU A 275 -2.19 -2.80 -14.87
C GLU A 275 -2.46 -3.55 -13.54
N LEU A 276 -1.77 -4.68 -13.33
CA LEU A 276 -1.85 -5.45 -12.10
C LEU A 276 -1.28 -4.69 -10.89
N GLY A 277 -0.15 -3.99 -11.06
CA GLY A 277 0.46 -3.19 -10.00
C GLY A 277 -0.44 -2.04 -9.52
N ASP A 278 -1.02 -1.27 -10.44
CA ASP A 278 -1.98 -0.20 -10.13
C ASP A 278 -3.24 -0.75 -9.47
N LEU A 279 -3.69 -1.93 -9.87
CA LEU A 279 -4.83 -2.65 -9.31
C LEU A 279 -4.58 -3.14 -7.87
N LEU A 280 -3.35 -3.55 -7.54
CA LEU A 280 -2.95 -4.00 -6.19
C LEU A 280 -2.62 -2.85 -5.21
N LEU A 281 -2.22 -1.67 -5.69
CA LEU A 281 -1.88 -0.52 -4.84
C LEU A 281 -2.88 -0.20 -3.70
N PRO A 282 -4.22 -0.28 -3.88
CA PRO A 282 -5.17 0.01 -2.81
C PRO A 282 -5.13 -0.98 -1.64
N ALA A 283 -4.52 -2.17 -1.80
CA ALA A 283 -4.31 -3.09 -0.68
C ALA A 283 -3.34 -2.53 0.38
N PHE A 284 -2.40 -1.67 -0.01
CA PHE A 284 -1.37 -1.11 0.86
C PHE A 284 -1.90 0.03 1.74
N ALA A 285 -1.52 0.07 3.02
CA ALA A 285 -1.76 1.18 3.95
C ALA A 285 -0.89 1.06 5.21
N ASN A 286 -0.63 2.17 5.89
CA ASN A 286 0.02 2.19 7.23
C ASN A 286 1.40 1.50 7.31
N GLY A 287 2.14 1.40 6.20
CA GLY A 287 3.44 0.70 6.12
C GLY A 287 3.36 -0.82 5.94
N ILE A 288 2.16 -1.35 5.64
CA ILE A 288 1.91 -2.76 5.36
C ILE A 288 0.98 -2.91 4.14
N PHE A 289 0.70 -4.15 3.74
CA PHE A 289 -0.48 -4.49 2.96
C PHE A 289 -1.42 -5.40 3.76
N TYR A 290 -2.65 -5.52 3.27
CA TYR A 290 -3.66 -6.44 3.79
C TYR A 290 -3.68 -7.68 2.89
N THR A 291 -3.48 -8.86 3.46
CA THR A 291 -3.18 -10.09 2.69
C THR A 291 -4.36 -10.62 1.86
N GLN A 292 -5.58 -10.14 2.15
CA GLN A 292 -6.80 -10.47 1.44
C GLN A 292 -7.47 -9.18 0.95
N PHE A 293 -7.75 -9.10 -0.34
CA PHE A 293 -8.29 -7.91 -0.99
C PHE A 293 -9.36 -8.29 -2.02
N ASN A 294 -10.55 -7.69 -1.94
CA ASN A 294 -11.52 -7.73 -3.04
C ASN A 294 -11.36 -6.46 -3.87
N VAL A 295 -10.92 -6.63 -5.12
CA VAL A 295 -10.58 -5.54 -6.05
C VAL A 295 -11.83 -4.71 -6.40
N PHE A 296 -12.95 -5.36 -6.71
CA PHE A 296 -14.19 -4.70 -7.13
C PHE A 296 -14.85 -3.90 -5.99
N LYS A 297 -14.94 -4.47 -4.79
CA LYS A 297 -15.55 -3.87 -3.58
C LYS A 297 -14.58 -2.93 -2.83
N GLN A 298 -13.29 -2.97 -3.17
CA GLN A 298 -12.19 -2.29 -2.45
C GLN A 298 -12.10 -2.65 -0.96
N THR A 299 -12.68 -3.78 -0.53
CA THR A 299 -12.62 -4.27 0.85
C THR A 299 -11.34 -5.06 1.06
N LYS A 300 -10.60 -4.76 2.15
CA LYS A 300 -9.34 -5.43 2.48
C LYS A 300 -9.29 -5.86 3.94
N THR A 301 -8.68 -7.01 4.19
CA THR A 301 -8.56 -7.63 5.51
C THR A 301 -7.26 -8.43 5.61
N MET A 302 -6.83 -8.72 6.84
CA MET A 302 -5.87 -9.80 7.06
C MET A 302 -6.56 -11.16 7.00
N ASN A 303 -5.78 -12.20 6.70
CA ASN A 303 -6.21 -13.58 6.76
C ASN A 303 -6.85 -13.93 8.12
N GLY A 304 -8.12 -14.35 8.13
CA GLY A 304 -8.84 -14.69 9.37
C GLY A 304 -8.19 -15.82 10.17
N TRP A 305 -7.52 -16.76 9.49
CA TRP A 305 -6.85 -17.90 10.13
C TRP A 305 -5.60 -17.52 10.95
N THR A 306 -4.97 -16.36 10.68
CA THR A 306 -3.84 -15.84 11.48
C THR A 306 -4.29 -15.18 12.79
N GLY A 307 -5.61 -15.02 12.97
CA GLY A 307 -6.22 -14.12 13.95
C GLY A 307 -6.27 -12.66 13.48
N TYR A 308 -6.34 -12.41 12.17
CA TYR A 308 -6.26 -11.08 11.53
C TYR A 308 -4.93 -10.34 11.78
N ARG A 309 -3.85 -11.06 12.01
CA ARG A 309 -2.50 -10.53 12.21
C ARG A 309 -1.72 -10.58 10.89
N GLY A 310 -0.76 -9.68 10.72
CA GLY A 310 0.19 -9.77 9.62
C GLY A 310 1.19 -10.90 9.86
N LEU A 311 1.73 -11.47 8.79
CA LEU A 311 2.83 -12.42 8.83
C LEU A 311 4.12 -11.76 8.33
N LEU A 312 5.26 -12.17 8.89
CA LEU A 312 6.58 -11.61 8.57
C LEU A 312 6.98 -11.93 7.12
N ALA A 313 6.79 -13.17 6.68
CA ALA A 313 7.00 -13.57 5.28
C ALA A 313 6.15 -12.71 4.32
N ASP A 314 4.82 -12.68 4.50
CA ASP A 314 3.92 -11.88 3.67
C ASP A 314 4.40 -10.42 3.55
N LEU A 315 4.54 -9.71 4.68
CA LEU A 315 4.87 -8.28 4.71
C LEU A 315 6.30 -7.96 4.23
N GLY A 316 7.22 -8.93 4.34
CA GLY A 316 8.63 -8.78 4.02
C GLY A 316 9.04 -9.09 2.59
N THR A 317 8.10 -9.50 1.73
CA THR A 317 8.41 -10.23 0.47
C THR A 317 7.61 -9.72 -0.73
N LEU A 318 7.44 -8.39 -0.86
CA LEU A 318 6.91 -7.74 -2.08
C LEU A 318 7.85 -6.67 -2.66
N GLN A 319 8.99 -6.44 -2.01
CA GLN A 319 9.83 -5.27 -2.24
C GLN A 319 10.66 -5.38 -3.54
N LEU A 320 10.95 -6.58 -4.03
CA LEU A 320 11.65 -6.75 -5.32
C LEU A 320 10.75 -6.36 -6.49
N GLU A 321 9.54 -6.90 -6.50
CA GLU A 321 8.51 -6.74 -7.53
C GLU A 321 8.10 -5.28 -7.65
N LEU A 322 7.81 -4.65 -6.51
CA LEU A 322 7.38 -3.25 -6.44
C LEU A 322 8.53 -2.27 -6.76
N ARG A 323 9.77 -2.56 -6.35
CA ARG A 323 10.95 -1.79 -6.81
C ARG A 323 11.18 -1.96 -8.30
N ARG A 324 11.13 -3.18 -8.83
CA ARG A 324 11.29 -3.46 -10.26
C ARG A 324 10.22 -2.75 -11.09
N LEU A 325 8.95 -2.83 -10.68
CA LEU A 325 7.86 -2.12 -11.34
C LEU A 325 8.07 -0.59 -11.32
N SER A 326 8.60 -0.03 -10.23
CA SER A 326 8.94 1.39 -10.14
C SER A 326 10.07 1.77 -11.09
N ASP A 327 11.13 0.96 -11.18
CA ASP A 327 12.25 1.18 -12.11
C ASP A 327 11.84 0.98 -13.59
N VAL A 328 10.81 0.17 -13.86
CA VAL A 328 10.27 -0.13 -15.20
C VAL A 328 9.22 0.91 -15.66
N THR A 329 8.59 1.62 -14.73
CA THR A 329 7.58 2.67 -15.01
C THR A 329 8.11 4.10 -14.88
N GLY A 330 9.09 4.32 -13.99
CA GLY A 330 9.45 5.65 -13.48
C GLY A 330 8.47 6.20 -12.43
N ASN A 331 7.49 5.41 -11.98
CA ASN A 331 6.53 5.79 -10.94
C ASN A 331 7.00 5.24 -9.58
N PRO A 332 7.43 6.10 -8.63
CA PRO A 332 8.04 5.62 -7.38
C PRO A 332 7.04 4.99 -6.40
N ILE A 333 5.72 5.14 -6.63
CA ILE A 333 4.71 4.78 -5.64
C ILE A 333 4.75 3.29 -5.24
N TYR A 334 5.07 2.38 -6.15
CA TYR A 334 5.11 0.95 -5.84
C TYR A 334 6.25 0.66 -4.84
N ALA A 335 7.47 1.15 -5.12
CA ALA A 335 8.61 1.05 -4.22
C ALA A 335 8.31 1.73 -2.87
N GLU A 336 7.70 2.92 -2.88
CA GLU A 336 7.26 3.60 -1.64
C GLU A 336 6.25 2.77 -0.83
N ARG A 337 5.39 1.96 -1.47
CA ARG A 337 4.47 1.05 -0.75
C ARG A 337 5.17 -0.20 -0.20
N GLY A 338 6.09 -0.79 -0.95
CA GLY A 338 6.85 -1.96 -0.50
C GLY A 338 7.83 -1.62 0.62
N ASP A 339 8.65 -0.58 0.42
CA ASP A 339 9.74 -0.21 1.31
C ASP A 339 9.24 0.34 2.66
N ALA A 340 7.99 0.81 2.75
CA ALA A 340 7.43 1.35 4.00
C ALA A 340 7.34 0.33 5.14
N PHE A 341 7.47 -0.98 4.86
CA PHE A 341 7.62 -1.99 5.92
C PHE A 341 9.03 -1.95 6.56
N TYR A 342 10.07 -1.54 5.83
CA TYR A 342 11.42 -1.42 6.39
C TYR A 342 11.52 -0.32 7.46
N ASP A 343 10.75 0.76 7.36
CA ASP A 343 10.63 1.76 8.43
C ASP A 343 10.11 1.14 9.73
N ILE A 344 9.20 0.15 9.65
CA ILE A 344 8.67 -0.59 10.80
C ILE A 344 9.76 -1.53 11.35
N VAL A 345 10.42 -2.30 10.48
CA VAL A 345 11.52 -3.22 10.86
C VAL A 345 12.65 -2.49 11.56
N GLN A 346 13.08 -1.32 11.05
CA GLN A 346 14.11 -0.48 11.69
C GLN A 346 13.65 0.13 13.02
N ARG A 347 12.38 0.53 13.14
CA ARG A 347 11.83 1.17 14.34
C ARG A 347 11.64 0.20 15.51
N GLU A 348 11.15 -1.00 15.23
CA GLU A 348 10.89 -2.02 16.26
C GLU A 348 12.17 -2.75 16.66
N GLY A 349 13.04 -3.05 15.68
CA GLY A 349 14.23 -3.87 15.86
C GLY A 349 13.92 -5.36 16.04
N SER A 350 14.99 -6.18 16.07
CA SER A 350 14.89 -7.63 16.24
C SER A 350 14.58 -8.02 17.69
N TYR A 351 13.87 -9.15 17.86
CA TYR A 351 13.49 -9.68 19.18
C TYR A 351 14.74 -9.90 20.05
N GLU A 352 14.78 -9.26 21.22
CA GLU A 352 15.90 -9.30 22.18
C GLU A 352 17.29 -9.02 21.53
N HIS A 353 17.33 -8.19 20.46
CA HIS A 353 18.53 -7.89 19.66
C HIS A 353 19.21 -9.11 19.02
N THR A 354 18.46 -10.19 18.76
CA THR A 354 19.01 -11.44 18.19
C THR A 354 19.21 -11.41 16.67
N GLY A 355 18.83 -10.34 15.98
CA GLY A 355 18.76 -10.29 14.51
C GLY A 355 17.50 -10.95 13.91
N LEU A 356 16.73 -11.67 14.73
CA LEU A 356 15.52 -12.39 14.31
C LEU A 356 14.24 -11.67 14.72
N PHE A 357 13.17 -11.86 13.95
CA PHE A 357 11.88 -11.17 14.13
C PHE A 357 10.74 -12.17 14.42
N PRO A 358 9.75 -11.81 15.26
CA PRO A 358 8.54 -12.61 15.45
C PRO A 358 7.74 -12.69 14.15
N VAL A 359 7.19 -13.88 13.83
CA VAL A 359 6.40 -14.03 12.59
C VAL A 359 5.07 -13.28 12.60
N HIS A 360 4.52 -12.97 13.78
CA HIS A 360 3.23 -12.26 13.88
C HIS A 360 3.43 -10.76 14.08
N PHE A 361 2.72 -9.97 13.28
CA PHE A 361 2.65 -8.52 13.36
C PHE A 361 1.22 -8.06 13.74
N GLU A 362 1.12 -7.29 14.82
CA GLU A 362 -0.15 -6.82 15.38
C GLU A 362 -0.59 -5.54 14.65
N VAL A 363 -1.55 -5.67 13.73
CA VAL A 363 -1.94 -4.60 12.78
C VAL A 363 -2.53 -3.37 13.46
N GLU A 364 -3.28 -3.52 14.55
CA GLU A 364 -3.94 -2.40 15.24
C GLU A 364 -2.96 -1.51 16.01
N SER A 365 -1.91 -2.08 16.60
CA SER A 365 -0.83 -1.33 17.26
C SER A 365 0.30 -0.97 16.30
N GLY A 366 0.43 -1.70 15.19
CA GLY A 366 1.52 -1.56 14.22
C GLY A 366 2.86 -2.09 14.72
N THR A 367 2.87 -3.12 15.57
CA THR A 367 4.05 -3.61 16.31
C THR A 367 4.25 -5.12 16.16
N PHE A 368 5.47 -5.64 16.33
CA PHE A 368 5.69 -7.09 16.38
C PHE A 368 5.10 -7.74 17.64
N SER A 369 4.62 -8.97 17.51
CA SER A 369 3.98 -9.71 18.60
C SER A 369 5.02 -10.38 19.50
N MET A 370 5.26 -9.77 20.67
CA MET A 370 6.31 -10.19 21.62
C MET A 370 5.91 -11.38 22.51
N THR A 371 4.67 -11.86 22.42
CA THR A 371 4.17 -13.03 23.18
C THR A 371 3.21 -13.87 22.33
N ASN A 372 3.03 -15.15 22.68
CA ASN A 372 2.16 -16.09 21.95
C ASN A 372 2.46 -16.12 20.44
N SER A 373 3.76 -16.08 20.12
CA SER A 373 4.30 -16.00 18.77
C SER A 373 5.50 -16.94 18.64
N LEU A 374 6.08 -17.02 17.45
CA LEU A 374 7.25 -17.84 17.16
C LEU A 374 8.24 -17.07 16.28
N ILE A 375 9.48 -17.55 16.29
CA ILE A 375 10.56 -17.13 15.40
C ILE A 375 10.99 -18.38 14.64
N THR A 376 10.97 -18.30 13.31
CA THR A 376 11.40 -19.35 12.39
C THR A 376 11.94 -18.73 11.10
N ILE A 377 12.71 -19.51 10.36
CA ILE A 377 13.09 -19.22 8.96
C ILE A 377 12.39 -20.22 8.01
N GLY A 378 11.42 -21.00 8.52
CA GLY A 378 10.47 -21.74 7.69
C GLY A 378 9.24 -20.90 7.43
N ALA A 379 8.11 -21.58 7.18
CA ALA A 379 6.81 -20.97 6.94
C ALA A 379 6.52 -19.79 7.88
N LEU A 380 5.85 -18.76 7.37
CA LEU A 380 5.48 -17.51 8.05
C LEU A 380 6.64 -16.52 8.28
N GLY A 381 7.91 -16.91 8.07
CA GLY A 381 9.08 -16.04 8.29
C GLY A 381 10.21 -16.11 7.25
N ASP A 382 10.35 -17.24 6.55
CA ASP A 382 11.33 -17.55 5.50
C ASP A 382 11.81 -16.36 4.64
N SER A 383 10.94 -15.91 3.75
CA SER A 383 11.25 -15.12 2.56
C SER A 383 11.56 -13.65 2.85
N PHE A 384 11.13 -13.13 4.00
CA PHE A 384 11.56 -11.83 4.53
C PHE A 384 13.09 -11.76 4.67
N TYR A 385 13.69 -12.76 5.31
CA TYR A 385 15.15 -12.81 5.52
C TYR A 385 15.90 -12.92 4.20
N GLU A 386 15.27 -13.56 3.21
CA GLU A 386 15.80 -13.65 1.86
C GLU A 386 15.74 -12.31 1.13
N TYR A 387 14.64 -11.57 1.24
CA TYR A 387 14.46 -10.28 0.58
C TYR A 387 15.37 -9.19 1.17
N LEU A 388 15.75 -9.26 2.45
CA LEU A 388 16.85 -8.43 2.97
C LEU A 388 18.13 -8.56 2.13
N LEU A 389 18.48 -9.77 1.69
CA LEU A 389 19.62 -10.02 0.81
C LEU A 389 19.29 -9.68 -0.66
N LYS A 390 18.21 -10.24 -1.20
CA LYS A 390 17.85 -10.11 -2.62
C LYS A 390 17.62 -8.64 -3.01
N VAL A 391 16.96 -7.83 -2.17
CA VAL A 391 16.73 -6.39 -2.43
C VAL A 391 18.01 -5.56 -2.37
N TRP A 392 18.93 -5.89 -1.44
CA TRP A 392 20.28 -5.30 -1.40
C TRP A 392 21.04 -5.58 -2.70
N LEU A 393 21.05 -6.82 -3.19
CA LEU A 393 21.70 -7.23 -4.43
C LEU A 393 21.04 -6.57 -5.66
N TYR A 394 19.71 -6.61 -5.75
CA TYR A 394 18.93 -5.99 -6.83
C TYR A 394 19.26 -4.50 -7.01
N SER A 395 19.42 -3.78 -5.90
CA SER A 395 19.70 -2.34 -5.91
C SER A 395 21.00 -1.94 -6.63
N GLY A 396 21.93 -2.88 -6.87
CA GLY A 396 23.29 -2.57 -7.29
C GLY A 396 24.18 -2.11 -6.13
N GLN A 397 23.87 -2.54 -4.89
CA GLN A 397 24.60 -2.25 -3.65
C GLN A 397 24.66 -0.75 -3.31
N ARG A 398 23.54 -0.03 -3.42
CA ARG A 398 23.49 1.43 -3.18
C ARG A 398 23.63 1.73 -1.69
N GLN A 399 24.34 2.81 -1.36
CA GLN A 399 24.58 3.22 0.04
C GLN A 399 23.30 3.47 0.87
N SER A 400 22.19 3.83 0.21
CA SER A 400 20.85 3.96 0.79
C SER A 400 20.27 2.64 1.31
N ASP A 401 20.63 1.53 0.65
CA ASP A 401 20.08 0.19 0.88
C ASP A 401 20.99 -0.66 1.79
N ALA A 402 22.13 -0.10 2.26
CA ALA A 402 23.14 -0.81 3.04
C ALA A 402 22.60 -1.41 4.34
N PHE A 403 21.60 -0.78 4.97
CA PHE A 403 20.96 -1.30 6.17
C PHE A 403 20.30 -2.68 5.96
N LEU A 404 19.88 -3.01 4.73
CA LEU A 404 19.33 -4.33 4.40
C LEU A 404 20.41 -5.41 4.50
N ARG A 405 21.67 -5.08 4.11
CA ARG A 405 22.80 -5.99 4.29
C ARG A 405 23.17 -6.15 5.77
N ASP A 406 23.09 -5.08 6.55
CA ASP A 406 23.34 -5.14 7.99
C ASP A 406 22.27 -6.01 8.70
N LEU A 407 20.98 -5.78 8.42
CA LEU A 407 19.88 -6.63 8.91
C LEU A 407 20.03 -8.10 8.49
N TYR A 408 20.47 -8.37 7.26
CA TYR A 408 20.77 -9.74 6.80
C TYR A 408 21.95 -10.37 7.57
N ASN A 409 23.04 -9.63 7.80
CA ASN A 409 24.19 -10.12 8.56
C ASN A 409 23.77 -10.46 10.00
N ASP A 410 23.03 -9.57 10.66
CA ASP A 410 22.50 -9.77 12.00
C ASP A 410 21.54 -10.97 12.06
N ALA A 411 20.64 -11.11 11.08
CA ALA A 411 19.75 -12.26 10.98
C ALA A 411 20.51 -13.58 10.81
N VAL A 412 21.55 -13.65 9.98
CA VAL A 412 22.36 -14.86 9.83
C VAL A 412 23.13 -15.20 11.11
N GLN A 413 23.61 -14.20 11.86
CA GLN A 413 24.17 -14.41 13.20
C GLN A 413 23.10 -14.93 14.19
N GLY A 414 21.87 -14.43 14.09
CA GLY A 414 20.70 -14.94 14.82
C GLY A 414 20.37 -16.39 14.50
N ILE A 415 20.38 -16.77 13.22
CA ILE A 415 20.17 -18.15 12.76
C ILE A 415 21.23 -19.07 13.39
N GLU A 416 22.50 -18.72 13.30
CA GLU A 416 23.61 -19.52 13.86
C GLU A 416 23.51 -19.67 15.39
N THR A 417 23.16 -18.62 16.12
CA THR A 417 23.16 -18.63 17.58
C THR A 417 21.87 -19.19 18.17
N SER A 418 20.71 -18.75 17.69
CA SER A 418 19.40 -19.09 18.26
C SER A 418 18.74 -20.30 17.62
N LEU A 419 18.97 -20.59 16.32
CA LEU A 419 18.20 -21.60 15.58
C LEU A 419 19.02 -22.81 15.09
N LEU A 420 20.32 -22.67 14.84
CA LEU A 420 21.15 -23.77 14.35
C LEU A 420 21.36 -24.84 15.44
N ARG A 421 21.04 -26.08 15.11
CA ARG A 421 21.21 -27.26 15.96
C ARG A 421 21.94 -28.37 15.22
N TYR A 422 22.45 -29.32 16.00
CA TYR A 422 23.15 -30.49 15.50
C TYR A 422 22.57 -31.75 16.16
N SER A 423 22.06 -32.67 15.35
CA SER A 423 21.44 -33.90 15.84
C SER A 423 22.46 -35.04 15.99
N LYS A 424 22.31 -35.81 17.08
CA LYS A 424 22.98 -37.09 17.31
C LYS A 424 21.90 -38.16 17.53
N PRO A 425 21.98 -39.32 16.87
CA PRO A 425 23.14 -39.85 16.12
C PRO A 425 23.23 -39.43 14.64
N ASP A 426 22.36 -38.54 14.14
CA ASP A 426 22.14 -38.33 12.70
C ASP A 426 23.30 -37.74 11.87
N ASP A 427 24.29 -37.10 12.49
CA ASP A 427 25.36 -36.35 11.80
C ASP A 427 24.80 -35.27 10.85
N ALA A 428 23.78 -34.57 11.34
CA ALA A 428 23.00 -33.59 10.60
C ALA A 428 22.91 -32.26 11.37
N TYR A 429 23.10 -31.15 10.65
CA TYR A 429 22.80 -29.80 11.13
C TYR A 429 21.41 -29.40 10.63
N TYR A 430 20.56 -28.88 11.50
CA TYR A 430 19.20 -28.46 11.17
C TYR A 430 18.87 -27.11 11.83
N LEU A 431 17.84 -26.43 11.35
CA LEU A 431 17.33 -25.21 11.95
C LEU A 431 16.06 -25.53 12.76
N GLN A 432 16.06 -25.22 14.06
CA GLN A 432 14.88 -25.36 14.92
C GLN A 432 13.98 -24.12 14.82
N GLU A 433 12.68 -24.32 15.02
CA GLU A 433 11.73 -23.23 15.30
C GLU A 433 11.72 -22.93 16.80
N VAL A 434 11.49 -21.68 17.21
CA VAL A 434 11.43 -21.29 18.64
C VAL A 434 10.17 -20.49 18.97
N THR A 435 9.51 -20.82 20.08
CA THR A 435 8.36 -20.04 20.57
C THR A 435 8.81 -18.93 21.53
N ILE A 436 8.06 -17.82 21.54
CA ILE A 436 8.29 -16.67 22.42
C ILE A 436 7.06 -16.30 23.27
N PRO A 437 7.26 -15.87 24.54
CA PRO A 437 8.55 -15.66 25.21
C PRO A 437 9.22 -16.99 25.64
N GLY A 438 10.54 -16.97 25.82
CA GLY A 438 11.30 -18.07 26.45
C GLY A 438 12.11 -18.97 25.52
N PHE A 439 12.13 -18.72 24.20
CA PHE A 439 13.00 -19.40 23.22
C PHE A 439 12.90 -20.94 23.22
N SER A 440 11.70 -21.49 23.47
CA SER A 440 11.51 -22.94 23.54
C SER A 440 11.56 -23.57 22.14
N GLY A 441 12.59 -24.38 21.89
CA GLY A 441 12.90 -24.94 20.57
C GLY A 441 12.17 -26.25 20.26
N GLN A 442 11.72 -26.41 19.01
CA GLN A 442 11.20 -27.68 18.48
C GLN A 442 12.21 -28.35 17.54
N PRO A 443 12.57 -29.64 17.74
CA PRO A 443 13.52 -30.35 16.89
C PRO A 443 12.84 -30.85 15.60
N LYS A 444 12.27 -29.91 14.84
CA LYS A 444 11.51 -30.08 13.59
C LYS A 444 12.26 -29.33 12.48
N GLN A 445 12.24 -29.85 11.26
CA GLN A 445 12.63 -29.10 10.07
C GLN A 445 11.67 -29.40 8.93
N ASP A 446 11.16 -28.34 8.32
CA ASP A 446 10.25 -28.38 7.18
C ASP A 446 11.07 -28.29 5.89
N HIS A 447 10.53 -28.81 4.77
CA HIS A 447 11.22 -28.77 3.49
C HIS A 447 11.55 -27.34 3.03
N LEU A 448 10.67 -26.37 3.34
CA LEU A 448 10.86 -24.93 3.11
C LEU A 448 12.22 -24.42 3.59
N LEU A 449 12.69 -24.85 4.77
CA LEU A 449 13.98 -24.41 5.35
C LEU A 449 15.20 -24.76 4.48
N CYS A 450 15.02 -25.53 3.42
CA CYS A 450 16.04 -25.85 2.43
C CYS A 450 16.33 -24.74 1.41
N PHE A 451 15.70 -23.55 1.46
CA PHE A 451 16.18 -22.36 0.72
C PHE A 451 17.41 -21.70 1.39
N VAL A 452 17.52 -21.83 2.72
CA VAL A 452 18.54 -21.15 3.54
C VAL A 452 19.99 -21.45 3.10
N PRO A 453 20.39 -22.68 2.70
CA PRO A 453 21.73 -22.92 2.13
C PRO A 453 22.03 -22.06 0.89
N GLY A 454 21.04 -21.87 0.02
CA GLY A 454 21.11 -21.04 -1.19
C GLY A 454 21.25 -19.57 -0.85
N MET A 455 20.38 -19.05 0.02
CA MET A 455 20.47 -17.68 0.56
C MET A 455 21.84 -17.40 1.21
N LEU A 456 22.35 -18.33 2.03
CA LEU A 456 23.68 -18.19 2.65
C LEU A 456 24.81 -18.20 1.62
N ALA A 457 24.74 -19.06 0.60
CA ALA A 457 25.74 -19.13 -0.46
C ALA A 457 25.72 -17.87 -1.34
N LEU A 458 24.54 -17.45 -1.80
CA LEU A 458 24.31 -16.20 -2.54
C LEU A 458 24.86 -14.99 -1.76
N GLY A 459 24.61 -14.97 -0.44
CA GLY A 459 25.08 -13.93 0.46
C GLY A 459 26.60 -13.76 0.54
N THR A 460 27.39 -14.73 0.06
CA THR A 460 28.86 -14.62 0.01
C THR A 460 29.39 -13.90 -1.24
N LEU A 461 28.63 -13.80 -2.34
CA LEU A 461 29.13 -13.30 -3.62
C LEU A 461 29.60 -11.83 -3.57
N THR A 462 29.01 -11.03 -2.68
CA THR A 462 29.30 -9.60 -2.52
C THR A 462 29.86 -9.24 -1.15
N ASP A 463 30.26 -10.24 -0.34
CA ASP A 463 30.81 -9.98 0.99
C ASP A 463 32.33 -9.74 0.93
N THR A 464 32.79 -8.66 1.54
CA THR A 464 34.20 -8.27 1.57
C THR A 464 34.97 -8.80 2.78
N ASP A 465 34.31 -9.54 3.68
CA ASP A 465 34.91 -10.19 4.86
C ASP A 465 35.19 -11.68 4.60
N PRO A 466 36.46 -12.10 4.40
CA PRO A 466 36.79 -13.48 4.09
C PRO A 466 36.45 -14.46 5.21
N ALA A 467 36.43 -14.02 6.48
CA ALA A 467 36.08 -14.87 7.60
C ALA A 467 34.58 -15.17 7.62
N ARG A 468 33.75 -14.14 7.37
CA ARG A 468 32.29 -14.30 7.24
C ARG A 468 31.91 -15.14 6.02
N VAL A 469 32.57 -14.93 4.86
CA VAL A 469 32.41 -15.76 3.65
C VAL A 469 32.65 -17.24 3.95
N VAL A 470 33.80 -17.58 4.55
CA VAL A 470 34.13 -18.98 4.88
C VAL A 470 33.12 -19.59 5.85
N LYS A 471 32.69 -18.81 6.87
CA LYS A 471 31.73 -19.25 7.89
C LYS A 471 30.34 -19.53 7.32
N HIS A 472 29.81 -18.60 6.51
CA HIS A 472 28.47 -18.73 5.91
C HIS A 472 28.45 -19.87 4.89
N LEU A 473 29.52 -20.06 4.11
CA LEU A 473 29.62 -21.15 3.14
C LEU A 473 29.77 -22.53 3.81
N ASP A 474 30.47 -22.63 4.94
CA ASP A 474 30.51 -23.86 5.75
C ASP A 474 29.13 -24.20 6.34
N MET A 475 28.41 -23.21 6.87
CA MET A 475 27.03 -23.39 7.36
C MET A 475 26.07 -23.81 6.23
N ALA A 476 26.15 -23.16 5.07
CA ALA A 476 25.38 -23.54 3.88
C ALA A 476 25.65 -25.00 3.47
N LYS A 477 26.91 -25.42 3.40
CA LYS A 477 27.30 -26.80 3.06
C LYS A 477 26.75 -27.83 4.05
N LYS A 478 26.76 -27.51 5.35
CA LYS A 478 26.22 -28.37 6.42
C LYS A 478 24.70 -28.53 6.33
N LEU A 479 23.97 -27.43 6.11
CA LEU A 479 22.52 -27.46 5.94
C LEU A 479 22.11 -28.14 4.63
N MET A 480 22.83 -27.90 3.52
CA MET A 480 22.59 -28.57 2.24
C MET A 480 22.75 -30.09 2.32
N LYS A 481 23.74 -30.59 3.08
CA LYS A 481 23.89 -32.04 3.36
C LYS A 481 22.62 -32.60 4.05
N THR A 482 22.07 -31.89 5.02
CA THR A 482 20.82 -32.30 5.70
C THR A 482 19.63 -32.27 4.73
N CYS A 483 19.49 -31.24 3.91
CA CYS A 483 18.43 -31.15 2.90
C CYS A 483 18.53 -32.26 1.85
N TYR A 484 19.72 -32.58 1.34
CA TYR A 484 19.91 -33.73 0.46
C TYR A 484 19.64 -35.08 1.17
N ASN A 485 19.90 -35.17 2.47
CA ASN A 485 19.53 -36.34 3.28
C ASN A 485 18.00 -36.49 3.43
N LEU A 486 17.19 -35.44 3.28
CA LEU A 486 15.72 -35.56 3.24
C LEU A 486 15.24 -36.38 2.03
N TYR A 487 15.90 -36.23 0.88
CA TYR A 487 15.61 -36.99 -0.35
C TYR A 487 16.27 -38.38 -0.33
N SER A 488 17.59 -38.43 -0.12
CA SER A 488 18.40 -39.64 -0.32
C SER A 488 18.20 -40.74 0.72
N ARG A 489 17.50 -40.46 1.83
CA ARG A 489 17.08 -41.47 2.82
C ARG A 489 15.75 -42.15 2.48
N GLN A 490 14.96 -41.61 1.55
CA GLN A 490 13.60 -42.09 1.29
C GLN A 490 13.54 -43.15 0.17
N PRO A 491 12.68 -44.18 0.27
CA PRO A 491 12.54 -45.22 -0.76
C PRO A 491 12.10 -44.70 -2.15
N THR A 492 11.42 -43.54 -2.19
CA THR A 492 11.09 -42.85 -3.45
C THR A 492 12.25 -42.02 -4.00
N GLY A 493 13.18 -41.58 -3.16
CA GLY A 493 14.18 -40.55 -3.50
C GLY A 493 13.63 -39.12 -3.51
N LEU A 494 12.45 -38.89 -2.93
CA LEU A 494 11.78 -37.59 -2.78
C LEU A 494 11.70 -37.21 -1.31
N ALA A 495 11.77 -35.92 -0.97
CA ALA A 495 11.73 -35.46 0.42
C ALA A 495 10.31 -35.39 1.01
N PRO A 496 10.13 -35.70 2.30
CA PRO A 496 8.92 -35.36 3.05
C PRO A 496 8.82 -33.84 3.29
N ASP A 497 7.59 -33.33 3.42
CA ASP A 497 7.29 -31.92 3.74
C ASP A 497 7.82 -31.53 5.13
N ILE A 498 7.84 -32.48 6.09
CA ILE A 498 8.31 -32.26 7.49
C ILE A 498 9.04 -33.49 8.06
N VAL A 499 10.21 -33.27 8.68
CA VAL A 499 10.90 -34.26 9.54
C VAL A 499 11.12 -33.75 10.96
N THR A 500 11.38 -34.69 11.87
CA THR A 500 11.82 -34.42 13.25
C THR A 500 13.13 -35.13 13.59
N PHE A 501 13.84 -34.58 14.59
CA PHE A 501 15.14 -35.03 15.05
C PHE A 501 15.10 -35.44 16.54
N PRO A 502 15.87 -36.46 16.97
CA PRO A 502 16.77 -37.27 16.16
C PRO A 502 16.06 -38.35 15.31
N GLY A 503 16.73 -38.83 14.27
CA GLY A 503 16.35 -39.99 13.45
C GLY A 503 15.98 -39.68 11.99
N PHE A 504 15.76 -38.41 11.64
CA PHE A 504 15.00 -38.01 10.44
C PHE A 504 13.59 -38.64 10.42
N ALA A 505 12.89 -38.63 11.55
CA ALA A 505 11.57 -39.23 11.67
C ALA A 505 10.53 -38.37 10.92
N VAL A 506 9.92 -38.96 9.89
CA VAL A 506 8.95 -38.29 9.01
C VAL A 506 7.68 -37.95 9.79
N ALA A 507 7.29 -36.67 9.73
CA ALA A 507 6.07 -36.17 10.36
C ALA A 507 4.97 -35.84 9.32
N ASP A 508 5.37 -35.49 8.09
CA ASP A 508 4.47 -35.36 6.93
C ASP A 508 5.17 -35.96 5.70
N SER A 509 4.69 -37.11 5.21
CA SER A 509 5.34 -37.88 4.14
C SER A 509 4.95 -37.44 2.72
N ARG A 510 4.34 -36.26 2.56
CA ARG A 510 4.00 -35.69 1.25
C ARG A 510 5.19 -34.99 0.61
N TYR A 511 5.39 -35.14 -0.70
CA TYR A 511 6.31 -34.30 -1.50
C TYR A 511 5.50 -33.44 -2.47
N ARG A 512 5.47 -32.12 -2.26
CA ARG A 512 4.62 -31.18 -3.02
C ARG A 512 5.30 -30.54 -4.24
N LEU A 513 6.18 -31.26 -4.94
CA LEU A 513 6.94 -30.74 -6.09
C LEU A 513 7.88 -29.54 -5.79
N ARG A 514 8.10 -29.21 -4.51
CA ARG A 514 8.73 -27.96 -4.06
C ARG A 514 10.20 -27.77 -4.52
N PRO A 515 10.66 -26.52 -4.71
CA PRO A 515 11.94 -26.19 -5.34
C PRO A 515 13.13 -25.94 -4.40
N GLU A 516 12.92 -25.67 -3.12
CA GLU A 516 13.88 -24.94 -2.27
C GLU A 516 15.23 -25.69 -2.15
N THR A 517 15.19 -27.02 -2.16
CA THR A 517 16.38 -27.86 -2.23
C THR A 517 17.13 -27.72 -3.56
N VAL A 518 16.46 -27.68 -4.72
CA VAL A 518 17.14 -27.51 -6.02
C VAL A 518 17.60 -26.06 -6.26
N GLU A 519 16.88 -25.07 -5.74
CA GLU A 519 17.35 -23.68 -5.64
C GLU A 519 18.69 -23.60 -4.90
N SER A 520 18.77 -24.17 -3.69
CA SER A 520 20.00 -24.20 -2.91
C SER A 520 21.14 -24.93 -3.61
N LEU A 521 20.86 -26.03 -4.31
CA LEU A 521 21.85 -26.71 -5.14
C LEU A 521 22.34 -25.83 -6.30
N MET A 522 21.44 -25.08 -6.95
CA MET A 522 21.75 -24.15 -8.04
C MET A 522 22.68 -23.02 -7.54
N TYR A 523 22.35 -22.36 -6.43
CA TYR A 523 23.23 -21.35 -5.84
C TYR A 523 24.57 -21.92 -5.37
N LEU A 524 24.58 -23.04 -4.65
CA LEU A 524 25.83 -23.66 -4.18
C LEU A 524 26.73 -24.11 -5.34
N TYR A 525 26.17 -24.68 -6.41
CA TYR A 525 26.92 -24.95 -7.64
C TYR A 525 27.50 -23.67 -8.24
N ARG A 526 26.68 -22.62 -8.41
CA ARG A 526 27.13 -21.37 -9.03
C ARG A 526 28.16 -20.62 -8.20
N VAL A 527 28.13 -20.72 -6.88
CA VAL A 527 29.14 -20.13 -5.96
C VAL A 527 30.42 -20.98 -5.90
N THR A 528 30.31 -22.30 -5.76
CA THR A 528 31.48 -23.17 -5.46
C THR A 528 32.10 -23.87 -6.65
N LYS A 529 31.34 -24.02 -7.75
CA LYS A 529 31.63 -24.88 -8.91
C LYS A 529 31.79 -26.37 -8.60
N ASP A 530 31.34 -26.84 -7.43
CA ASP A 530 31.39 -28.25 -7.06
C ASP A 530 30.31 -29.06 -7.83
N PRO A 531 30.71 -30.01 -8.72
CA PRO A 531 29.77 -30.76 -9.55
C PRO A 531 28.87 -31.71 -8.74
N MET A 532 29.22 -32.01 -7.49
CA MET A 532 28.39 -32.84 -6.60
C MET A 532 26.94 -32.32 -6.50
N TYR A 533 26.76 -31.00 -6.50
CA TYR A 533 25.43 -30.40 -6.44
C TYR A 533 24.61 -30.64 -7.73
N GLN A 534 25.26 -30.68 -8.89
CA GLN A 534 24.60 -31.03 -10.15
C GLN A 534 24.16 -32.50 -10.17
N ASP A 535 24.95 -33.40 -9.56
CA ASP A 535 24.63 -34.83 -9.43
C ASP A 535 23.56 -35.11 -8.37
N TRP A 536 23.53 -34.36 -7.28
CA TRP A 536 22.44 -34.39 -6.29
C TRP A 536 21.12 -33.92 -6.92
N GLY A 537 21.14 -32.79 -7.64
CA GLY A 537 19.97 -32.31 -8.37
C GLY A 537 19.51 -33.28 -9.47
N TRP A 538 20.44 -33.94 -10.16
CA TRP A 538 20.08 -34.97 -11.16
C TRP A 538 19.48 -36.24 -10.53
N GLN A 539 19.84 -36.58 -9.29
CA GLN A 539 19.20 -37.68 -8.56
C GLN A 539 17.76 -37.32 -8.16
N ILE A 540 17.54 -36.10 -7.66
CA ILE A 540 16.20 -35.57 -7.34
C ILE A 540 15.32 -35.53 -8.59
N PHE A 541 15.79 -34.97 -9.71
CA PHE A 541 15.03 -34.90 -10.96
C PHE A 541 14.57 -36.28 -11.46
N LYS A 542 15.44 -37.29 -11.40
CA LYS A 542 15.07 -38.68 -11.76
C LYS A 542 14.04 -39.31 -10.82
N ALA A 543 13.98 -38.88 -9.55
CA ALA A 543 12.95 -39.33 -8.62
C ALA A 543 11.59 -38.67 -8.96
N ILE A 544 11.59 -37.39 -9.32
CA ILE A 544 10.41 -36.65 -9.81
C ILE A 544 9.86 -37.32 -11.09
N GLU A 545 10.70 -37.53 -12.10
CA GLU A 545 10.33 -38.22 -13.36
C GLU A 545 9.73 -39.62 -13.14
N LYS A 546 10.15 -40.31 -12.08
CA LYS A 546 9.74 -41.70 -11.79
C LYS A 546 8.47 -41.81 -10.94
N HIS A 547 8.24 -40.86 -10.03
CA HIS A 547 7.21 -40.99 -8.98
C HIS A 547 6.15 -39.90 -8.97
N ALA A 548 6.45 -38.72 -9.52
CA ALA A 548 5.52 -37.58 -9.55
C ALA A 548 4.87 -37.36 -10.92
N LYS A 549 5.42 -37.95 -11.98
CA LYS A 549 4.97 -37.80 -13.37
C LYS A 549 3.68 -38.58 -13.66
N THR A 550 2.76 -37.97 -14.39
CA THR A 550 1.44 -38.50 -14.71
C THR A 550 1.06 -38.20 -16.17
N SER A 551 -0.16 -38.55 -16.59
CA SER A 551 -0.65 -38.41 -17.97
C SER A 551 -0.50 -37.00 -18.56
N PHE A 552 -0.86 -35.96 -17.79
CA PHE A 552 -0.99 -34.58 -18.25
C PHE A 552 -0.10 -33.59 -17.47
N GLY A 553 0.84 -34.08 -16.67
CA GLY A 553 1.76 -33.23 -15.93
C GLY A 553 2.48 -33.98 -14.81
N TYR A 554 2.60 -33.32 -13.66
CA TYR A 554 3.20 -33.83 -12.44
C TYR A 554 2.34 -33.41 -11.25
N GLY A 555 2.25 -34.24 -10.22
CA GLY A 555 1.49 -33.93 -9.00
C GLY A 555 2.24 -34.26 -7.73
N ALA A 556 1.71 -33.80 -6.58
CA ALA A 556 2.32 -34.07 -5.28
C ALA A 556 2.29 -35.58 -4.96
N VAL A 557 3.42 -36.14 -4.50
CA VAL A 557 3.50 -37.55 -4.12
C VAL A 557 3.08 -37.68 -2.66
N LEU A 558 1.96 -38.34 -2.41
CA LEU A 558 1.29 -38.32 -1.10
C LEU A 558 1.97 -39.18 -0.02
N ASN A 559 2.96 -40.01 -0.39
CA ASN A 559 3.73 -40.85 0.54
C ASN A 559 5.12 -41.17 -0.03
N VAL A 560 6.16 -40.51 0.49
CA VAL A 560 7.57 -40.76 0.10
C VAL A 560 8.17 -42.02 0.72
N ASP A 561 7.59 -42.52 1.82
CA ASP A 561 8.09 -43.66 2.61
C ASP A 561 7.85 -45.00 1.90
N SER A 562 6.97 -45.04 0.89
CA SER A 562 6.65 -46.26 0.15
C SER A 562 6.50 -46.03 -1.35
N ALA A 563 7.56 -46.34 -2.09
CA ALA A 563 7.60 -46.37 -3.55
C ALA A 563 6.59 -47.35 -4.22
N ALA A 564 5.88 -48.18 -3.44
CA ALA A 564 4.83 -49.08 -3.91
C ALA A 564 3.41 -48.63 -3.53
N ALA A 565 3.28 -47.58 -2.70
CA ALA A 565 2.01 -46.98 -2.28
C ALA A 565 1.99 -45.45 -2.52
N SER A 566 2.88 -44.96 -3.39
CA SER A 566 3.00 -43.56 -3.79
C SER A 566 1.85 -43.19 -4.72
N HIS A 567 0.76 -42.68 -4.15
CA HIS A 567 -0.30 -42.01 -4.90
C HIS A 567 0.15 -40.60 -5.28
N VAL A 568 -0.20 -40.16 -6.49
CA VAL A 568 0.02 -38.80 -6.96
C VAL A 568 -1.29 -38.01 -6.85
N GLU A 569 -1.22 -36.82 -6.28
CA GLU A 569 -2.34 -35.88 -6.17
C GLU A 569 -2.70 -35.31 -7.53
N ASP A 570 -4.00 -35.19 -7.81
CA ASP A 570 -4.50 -34.60 -9.05
C ASP A 570 -4.50 -33.05 -8.99
N LYS A 571 -3.33 -32.49 -8.68
CA LYS A 571 -3.02 -31.06 -8.72
C LYS A 571 -1.56 -30.86 -9.17
N MET A 572 -1.35 -30.05 -10.20
CA MET A 572 -0.02 -29.53 -10.54
C MET A 572 0.09 -28.09 -10.02
N GLU A 573 0.99 -27.88 -9.07
CA GLU A 573 1.33 -26.56 -8.54
C GLU A 573 2.11 -25.76 -9.61
N SER A 574 1.80 -24.48 -9.79
CA SER A 574 2.41 -23.65 -10.84
C SER A 574 3.93 -23.51 -10.67
N PHE A 575 4.39 -23.42 -9.42
CA PHE A 575 5.81 -23.35 -9.04
C PHE A 575 6.64 -24.57 -9.48
N PHE A 576 6.02 -25.69 -9.86
CA PHE A 576 6.79 -26.78 -10.47
C PHE A 576 7.40 -26.37 -11.82
N LEU A 577 6.67 -25.57 -12.60
CA LEU A 577 7.12 -25.01 -13.88
C LEU A 577 7.99 -23.76 -13.64
N ALA A 578 7.56 -22.86 -12.77
CA ALA A 578 8.27 -21.62 -12.50
C ALA A 578 9.60 -21.84 -11.79
N GLU A 579 9.66 -22.73 -10.80
CA GLU A 579 10.82 -22.86 -9.91
C GLU A 579 11.54 -24.19 -10.09
N THR A 580 10.88 -25.32 -9.84
CA THR A 580 11.57 -26.62 -9.73
C THR A 580 12.24 -27.00 -11.04
N LEU A 581 11.55 -26.88 -12.18
CA LEU A 581 12.13 -27.13 -13.50
C LEU A 581 13.13 -26.04 -13.93
N LYS A 582 12.89 -24.77 -13.59
CA LYS A 582 13.80 -23.64 -13.88
C LYS A 582 15.14 -23.81 -13.15
N TYR A 583 15.13 -24.05 -11.84
CA TYR A 583 16.33 -24.28 -11.05
C TYR A 583 17.03 -25.58 -11.41
N HIS A 584 16.32 -26.68 -11.73
CA HIS A 584 16.95 -27.87 -12.29
C HIS A 584 17.72 -27.55 -13.58
N TYR A 585 17.14 -26.77 -14.50
CA TYR A 585 17.79 -26.38 -15.75
C TYR A 585 18.99 -25.45 -15.52
N LEU A 586 18.84 -24.43 -14.69
CA LEU A 586 19.89 -23.46 -14.34
C LEU A 586 21.06 -24.09 -13.56
N LEU A 587 20.81 -25.15 -12.80
CA LEU A 587 21.83 -25.97 -12.13
C LEU A 587 22.69 -26.76 -13.12
N GLN A 588 22.11 -27.28 -14.20
CA GLN A 588 22.87 -27.99 -15.23
C GLN A 588 23.49 -27.03 -16.28
N SER A 589 22.96 -25.81 -16.42
CA SER A 589 23.47 -24.77 -17.34
C SER A 589 24.85 -24.21 -16.97
N ALA A 590 25.51 -23.55 -17.93
CA ALA A 590 26.73 -22.79 -17.66
C ALA A 590 26.45 -21.57 -16.76
N PRO A 591 27.30 -21.23 -15.76
CA PRO A 591 27.06 -20.08 -14.88
C PRO A 591 27.00 -18.69 -15.55
N SER A 592 27.36 -18.58 -16.83
CA SER A 592 27.20 -17.39 -17.67
C SER A 592 25.78 -17.21 -18.23
N PHE A 593 24.91 -18.22 -18.09
CA PHE A 593 23.53 -18.24 -18.54
C PHE A 593 22.59 -17.81 -17.39
N VAL A 594 21.87 -16.69 -17.58
CA VAL A 594 21.14 -15.97 -16.51
C VAL A 594 22.03 -15.75 -15.26
N PRO A 595 23.13 -14.97 -15.38
CA PRO A 595 24.19 -14.97 -14.37
C PRO A 595 23.85 -14.07 -13.15
N LEU A 596 24.33 -14.47 -11.97
CA LEU A 596 23.96 -13.90 -10.66
C LEU A 596 24.55 -12.50 -10.38
N ASP A 597 25.38 -11.97 -11.26
CA ASP A 597 25.87 -10.58 -11.24
C ASP A 597 24.89 -9.61 -11.94
N LYS A 598 23.98 -10.13 -12.76
CA LYS A 598 23.02 -9.36 -13.59
C LYS A 598 21.57 -9.65 -13.27
N PHE A 599 21.29 -10.74 -12.57
CA PHE A 599 19.94 -11.18 -12.21
C PHE A 599 19.86 -11.52 -10.73
N VAL A 600 18.76 -11.09 -10.11
CA VAL A 600 18.30 -11.57 -8.80
C VAL A 600 16.93 -12.22 -9.02
N PHE A 601 16.82 -13.47 -8.58
CA PHE A 601 15.56 -14.21 -8.58
C PHE A 601 14.68 -13.68 -7.44
N ASN A 602 13.37 -13.54 -7.66
CA ASN A 602 12.41 -13.29 -6.59
C ASN A 602 12.14 -14.59 -5.78
N THR A 603 11.15 -14.62 -4.88
CA THR A 603 10.83 -15.84 -4.10
C THR A 603 10.12 -16.95 -4.90
N GLU A 604 9.71 -16.67 -6.15
CA GLU A 604 9.05 -17.61 -7.08
C GLU A 604 9.95 -17.87 -8.31
N ALA A 605 11.27 -17.84 -8.11
CA ALA A 605 12.30 -17.99 -9.13
C ALA A 605 12.21 -17.06 -10.36
N HIS A 606 11.58 -15.89 -10.29
CA HIS A 606 11.52 -14.94 -11.42
C HIS A 606 12.76 -14.02 -11.45
N PRO A 607 13.62 -14.07 -12.51
CA PRO A 607 14.89 -13.35 -12.55
C PRO A 607 14.74 -11.89 -13.02
N PHE A 608 14.70 -10.96 -12.07
CA PHE A 608 14.78 -9.52 -12.33
C PHE A 608 16.20 -9.06 -12.64
N ARG A 609 16.36 -8.18 -13.63
CA ARG A 609 17.65 -7.55 -13.94
C ARG A 609 18.07 -6.61 -12.80
N THR A 610 19.26 -6.81 -12.25
CA THR A 610 19.84 -5.91 -11.24
C THR A 610 20.07 -4.52 -11.83
N LEU A 611 19.90 -3.48 -11.01
CA LEU A 611 20.37 -2.15 -11.37
C LEU A 611 21.89 -2.16 -11.48
N ALA A 612 22.40 -1.96 -12.70
CA ALA A 612 23.84 -1.87 -12.95
C ALA A 612 24.44 -0.77 -12.05
N SER A 613 25.48 -1.12 -11.29
CA SER A 613 26.09 -0.19 -10.34
C SER A 613 26.47 1.12 -11.04
N CYS A 614 26.16 2.25 -10.40
CA CYS A 614 26.54 3.58 -10.90
C CYS A 614 28.07 3.82 -10.92
N TYR A 615 28.87 2.80 -10.61
CA TYR A 615 30.30 2.72 -10.83
C TYR A 615 30.61 1.58 -11.82
N PRO A 616 31.16 1.86 -13.01
CA PRO A 616 31.50 0.82 -13.97
C PRO A 616 32.73 0.03 -13.47
N VAL A 617 32.54 -1.27 -13.25
CA VAL A 617 33.62 -2.24 -13.03
C VAL A 617 33.40 -3.42 -13.98
N ASP A 618 34.13 -3.42 -15.09
CA ASP A 618 34.16 -4.55 -16.02
C ASP A 618 34.84 -5.76 -15.34
N TRP A 619 34.06 -6.78 -14.99
CA TRP A 619 34.59 -8.04 -14.46
C TRP A 619 34.86 -9.05 -15.59
N VAL A 620 36.12 -9.15 -16.03
CA VAL A 620 36.59 -10.24 -16.90
C VAL A 620 37.98 -10.73 -16.43
N ASP A 621 38.02 -12.03 -16.13
CA ASP A 621 39.15 -12.95 -15.91
C ASP A 621 40.31 -12.63 -14.94
N LEU A 622 40.58 -13.65 -14.09
CA LEU A 622 41.69 -13.71 -13.14
C LEU A 622 42.96 -14.34 -13.77
N THR A 623 43.50 -13.76 -14.85
CA THR A 623 44.85 -14.11 -15.32
C THR A 623 45.67 -12.90 -15.80
N GLY A 624 46.99 -12.93 -15.53
CA GLY A 624 47.98 -12.07 -16.22
C GLY A 624 48.32 -10.74 -15.54
N ILE A 625 49.42 -10.73 -14.78
CA ILE A 625 50.07 -9.47 -14.36
C ILE A 625 50.71 -8.78 -15.60
N THR A 626 50.66 -7.45 -15.63
CA THR A 626 51.13 -6.50 -16.68
C THR A 626 50.30 -6.37 -17.98
N ARG A 627 49.52 -5.28 -18.08
CA ARG A 627 49.76 -4.15 -19.03
C ARG A 627 48.77 -3.01 -18.84
N LEU A 628 49.28 -1.77 -18.82
CA LEU A 628 48.46 -0.54 -18.87
C LEU A 628 48.12 -0.20 -20.33
N THR A 629 46.84 0.08 -20.63
CA THR A 629 46.46 0.64 -21.94
C THR A 629 45.34 1.67 -21.84
N VAL A 630 45.66 2.94 -22.12
CA VAL A 630 44.70 4.06 -22.16
C VAL A 630 43.97 4.09 -23.50
N ASN A 631 42.63 4.20 -23.46
CA ASN A 631 41.78 4.00 -24.65
C ASN A 631 41.24 5.29 -25.30
N SER A 632 42.13 6.24 -25.62
CA SER A 632 41.92 7.10 -26.81
C SER A 632 43.22 7.73 -27.33
N LYS A 633 43.24 8.05 -28.63
CA LYS A 633 44.36 8.72 -29.31
C LYS A 633 44.57 10.17 -28.81
N ALA A 634 43.54 10.77 -28.21
CA ALA A 634 43.59 12.10 -27.59
C ALA A 634 44.13 12.05 -26.16
N GLN A 635 43.63 11.14 -25.30
CA GLN A 635 44.09 11.01 -23.92
C GLN A 635 45.57 10.61 -23.83
N ARG A 636 46.07 9.73 -24.71
CA ARG A 636 47.52 9.41 -24.75
C ARG A 636 48.36 10.67 -24.94
N ARG A 637 48.00 11.51 -25.92
CA ARG A 637 48.70 12.78 -26.21
C ARG A 637 48.62 13.80 -25.07
N ALA A 638 47.48 13.85 -24.36
CA ALA A 638 47.31 14.69 -23.18
C ALA A 638 48.15 14.20 -21.98
N VAL A 639 48.25 12.89 -21.77
CA VAL A 639 49.08 12.29 -20.71
C VAL A 639 50.57 12.52 -21.01
N GLU A 640 51.01 12.28 -22.25
CA GLU A 640 52.38 12.55 -22.71
C GLU A 640 52.79 14.01 -22.48
N LEU A 641 51.92 14.97 -22.85
CA LEU A 641 52.13 16.40 -22.56
C LEU A 641 52.18 16.71 -21.05
N SER A 642 51.35 16.05 -20.22
CA SER A 642 51.34 16.30 -18.78
C SER A 642 52.60 15.80 -18.04
N MET A 643 53.29 14.80 -18.62
CA MET A 643 54.52 14.22 -18.08
C MET A 643 55.78 15.02 -18.44
N GLN A 644 55.76 15.85 -19.49
CA GLN A 644 56.95 16.60 -19.92
C GLN A 644 57.21 17.90 -19.13
N PHE A 645 56.27 18.40 -18.33
CA PHE A 645 56.45 19.63 -17.54
C PHE A 645 56.97 19.34 -16.11
N PRO A 646 58.18 19.82 -15.73
CA PRO A 646 58.71 19.63 -14.39
C PRO A 646 57.88 20.40 -13.35
N ASN A 647 57.70 19.79 -12.17
CA ASN A 647 56.73 20.26 -11.16
C ASN A 647 56.94 21.69 -10.64
N ARG A 648 58.12 22.31 -10.86
CA ARG A 648 58.39 23.72 -10.53
C ARG A 648 57.49 24.72 -11.31
N LEU A 649 56.96 24.34 -12.48
CA LEU A 649 56.07 25.19 -13.29
C LEU A 649 54.57 24.99 -12.99
N LYS A 650 54.17 23.91 -12.32
CA LYS A 650 52.75 23.58 -12.09
C LYS A 650 52.09 24.47 -11.04
N ILE A 651 52.80 24.83 -9.96
CA ILE A 651 52.27 25.68 -8.89
C ILE A 651 52.01 27.13 -9.37
N PRO A 652 52.94 27.82 -10.08
CA PRO A 652 52.66 29.13 -10.67
C PRO A 652 51.46 29.13 -11.62
N LEU A 653 51.31 28.09 -12.46
CA LEU A 653 50.21 27.99 -13.42
C LEU A 653 48.85 27.90 -12.73
N VAL A 654 48.73 27.10 -11.66
CA VAL A 654 47.50 27.00 -10.85
C VAL A 654 47.17 28.34 -10.18
N LEU A 655 48.17 29.03 -9.62
CA LEU A 655 47.97 30.36 -8.99
C LEU A 655 47.52 31.41 -10.01
N VAL A 656 48.08 31.41 -11.23
CA VAL A 656 47.63 32.30 -12.32
C VAL A 656 46.19 31.99 -12.75
N LEU A 657 45.81 30.72 -12.88
CA LEU A 657 44.44 30.32 -13.23
C LEU A 657 43.42 30.72 -12.14
N VAL A 658 43.77 30.56 -10.86
CA VAL A 658 42.93 31.03 -9.75
C VAL A 658 42.81 32.56 -9.75
N ALA A 659 43.91 33.28 -9.97
CA ALA A 659 43.89 34.75 -10.06
C ALA A 659 43.04 35.26 -11.24
N LEU A 660 43.14 34.63 -12.41
CA LEU A 660 42.30 34.93 -13.57
C LEU A 660 40.81 34.65 -13.31
N PHE A 661 40.49 33.55 -12.63
CA PHE A 661 39.10 33.21 -12.29
C PHE A 661 38.50 34.20 -11.29
N VAL A 662 39.23 34.58 -10.23
CA VAL A 662 38.80 35.61 -9.27
C VAL A 662 38.70 36.99 -9.95
N GLY A 663 39.64 37.35 -10.81
CA GLY A 663 39.59 38.57 -11.61
C GLY A 663 38.38 38.63 -12.54
N LEU A 664 38.02 37.52 -13.18
CA LEU A 664 36.83 37.40 -14.01
C LEU A 664 35.53 37.57 -13.20
N GLN A 665 35.43 36.98 -12.01
CA GLN A 665 34.28 37.17 -11.11
C GLN A 665 34.14 38.64 -10.69
N ILE A 666 35.24 39.29 -10.30
CA ILE A 666 35.25 40.72 -9.95
C ILE A 666 34.88 41.58 -11.17
N TYR A 667 35.39 41.25 -12.36
CA TYR A 667 35.04 41.95 -13.59
C TYR A 667 33.54 41.86 -13.91
N ILE A 668 32.96 40.66 -13.85
CA ILE A 668 31.51 40.45 -14.05
C ILE A 668 30.70 41.27 -13.05
N VAL A 669 31.01 41.19 -11.75
CA VAL A 669 30.29 41.95 -10.71
C VAL A 669 30.47 43.47 -10.86
N SER A 670 31.63 43.94 -11.31
CA SER A 670 31.87 45.37 -11.61
C SER A 670 31.11 45.89 -12.83
N ARG A 671 30.77 45.00 -13.77
CA ARG A 671 29.99 45.30 -14.99
C ARG A 671 28.47 45.15 -14.82
N LEU A 672 28.00 44.60 -13.69
CA LEU A 672 26.58 44.58 -13.37
C LEU A 672 26.13 45.98 -12.92
N ASP A 673 25.43 46.64 -13.85
CA ASP A 673 24.84 47.97 -13.71
C ASP A 673 23.49 47.88 -12.99
N ILE A 674 23.53 47.99 -11.66
CA ILE A 674 22.35 47.86 -10.79
C ILE A 674 21.65 49.23 -10.70
N SER A 675 21.04 49.65 -11.80
CA SER A 675 20.11 50.77 -11.82
C SER A 675 18.77 50.37 -11.17
N PRO A 676 18.21 51.16 -10.24
CA PRO A 676 17.00 50.79 -9.51
C PRO A 676 15.72 51.01 -10.34
N THR A 677 15.42 50.06 -11.24
CA THR A 677 14.13 50.02 -11.95
C THR A 677 13.01 49.67 -10.97
N ALA A 678 12.07 50.59 -10.76
CA ALA A 678 10.98 50.44 -9.78
C ALA A 678 9.93 49.40 -10.21
N GLY A 679 10.17 48.12 -9.89
CA GLY A 679 9.13 47.11 -9.77
C GLY A 679 8.40 47.19 -8.41
N PRO A 680 7.22 46.57 -8.25
CA PRO A 680 6.44 46.64 -7.01
C PRO A 680 7.20 46.01 -5.83
N SER A 681 7.10 46.64 -4.65
CA SER A 681 7.83 46.19 -3.46
C SER A 681 7.31 44.86 -2.90
N PHE A 682 8.17 44.18 -2.15
CA PHE A 682 7.87 42.90 -1.48
C PHE A 682 6.72 43.00 -0.45
N ASP A 683 6.27 44.21 -0.09
CA ASP A 683 5.06 44.46 0.72
C ASP A 683 3.76 43.97 0.06
N ALA A 684 3.77 43.69 -1.24
CA ALA A 684 2.61 43.19 -1.97
C ALA A 684 2.10 41.81 -1.46
N PHE A 685 2.96 41.03 -0.79
CA PHE A 685 2.63 39.70 -0.25
C PHE A 685 2.45 39.66 1.28
N SER A 686 2.76 40.74 2.01
CA SER A 686 2.74 40.75 3.48
C SER A 686 1.47 41.32 4.11
N ARG A 687 0.57 41.91 3.31
CA ARG A 687 -0.74 42.40 3.79
C ARG A 687 -1.78 41.29 3.71
N PRO A 688 -2.54 40.99 4.79
CA PRO A 688 -3.62 40.03 4.71
C PRO A 688 -4.68 40.54 3.72
N ARG A 689 -5.04 39.70 2.74
CA ARG A 689 -6.27 39.90 1.98
C ARG A 689 -7.45 39.74 2.93
N ARG A 690 -7.86 40.84 3.58
CA ARG A 690 -9.27 40.99 3.95
C ARG A 690 -10.05 40.80 2.66
N TRP A 691 -10.80 39.70 2.56
CA TRP A 691 -12.02 39.72 1.76
C TRP A 691 -12.77 40.99 2.14
N LYS A 692 -13.21 41.75 1.14
CA LYS A 692 -14.29 42.71 1.40
C LYS A 692 -15.46 41.87 1.91
N PRO A 693 -16.22 42.31 2.93
CA PRO A 693 -17.52 41.69 3.18
C PRO A 693 -18.28 41.68 1.86
N SER A 694 -18.96 40.56 1.55
CA SER A 694 -19.83 40.50 0.37
C SER A 694 -20.74 41.72 0.37
N PRO A 695 -21.06 42.30 -0.81
CA PRO A 695 -22.23 43.16 -0.91
C PRO A 695 -23.43 42.48 -0.25
N SER A 696 -24.31 43.30 0.34
CA SER A 696 -25.63 42.87 0.82
C SER A 696 -26.36 42.05 -0.26
N PRO A 697 -27.30 41.15 0.12
CA PRO A 697 -27.81 40.09 -0.74
C PRO A 697 -28.05 40.54 -2.17
N ILE A 698 -27.55 39.77 -3.15
CA ILE A 698 -27.74 40.07 -4.57
C ILE A 698 -29.23 40.01 -4.85
N VAL A 699 -29.87 41.19 -4.90
CA VAL A 699 -31.21 41.34 -5.45
C VAL A 699 -31.08 41.04 -6.93
N VAL A 700 -31.44 39.82 -7.30
CA VAL A 700 -31.49 39.37 -8.70
C VAL A 700 -32.58 40.15 -9.40
N THR A 701 -32.21 41.32 -9.94
CA THR A 701 -33.08 42.06 -10.86
C THR A 701 -33.19 41.27 -12.16
N GLU A 702 -34.41 41.18 -12.71
CA GLU A 702 -34.84 40.21 -13.73
C GLU A 702 -34.21 40.39 -15.14
N LYS A 703 -33.02 41.02 -15.23
CA LYS A 703 -32.40 41.45 -16.50
C LYS A 703 -30.96 40.95 -16.73
N SER A 704 -30.45 40.04 -15.89
CA SER A 704 -29.21 39.29 -16.19
C SER A 704 -29.44 37.84 -16.66
N ALA A 705 -30.68 37.36 -16.70
CA ALA A 705 -31.06 36.00 -17.13
C ALA A 705 -30.96 35.75 -18.66
N ALA A 706 -30.08 36.49 -19.34
CA ALA A 706 -29.86 36.43 -20.79
C ALA A 706 -28.35 36.54 -21.13
N ALA A 707 -27.51 35.92 -20.32
CA ALA A 707 -26.14 35.63 -20.72
C ALA A 707 -26.18 34.55 -21.81
N ASN A 708 -25.86 34.93 -23.06
CA ASN A 708 -25.86 34.02 -24.20
C ASN A 708 -24.80 32.91 -24.03
N PHE A 709 -25.18 31.79 -23.43
CA PHE A 709 -24.48 30.53 -23.68
C PHE A 709 -24.54 30.25 -25.18
N ALA A 710 -23.37 30.09 -25.81
CA ALA A 710 -23.32 29.60 -27.18
C ALA A 710 -24.01 28.23 -27.23
N PRO A 711 -24.80 27.91 -28.27
CA PRO A 711 -25.40 26.59 -28.40
C PRO A 711 -24.27 25.56 -28.41
N ARG A 712 -24.30 24.61 -27.46
CA ARG A 712 -23.35 23.48 -27.42
C ARG A 712 -23.34 22.83 -28.80
N GLN A 713 -22.17 22.69 -29.42
CA GLN A 713 -22.09 22.00 -30.71
C GLN A 713 -22.57 20.56 -30.52
N LYS A 714 -23.51 20.12 -31.36
CA LYS A 714 -23.82 18.69 -31.49
C LYS A 714 -22.55 17.98 -31.96
N PHE A 715 -21.85 17.33 -31.04
CA PHE A 715 -20.60 16.65 -31.33
C PHE A 715 -20.38 15.41 -30.47
N ILE A 716 -21.24 14.41 -30.70
CA ILE A 716 -20.76 13.04 -30.74
C ILE A 716 -20.41 12.79 -32.22
N PRO A 717 -19.12 12.62 -32.58
CA PRO A 717 -18.75 12.16 -33.92
C PRO A 717 -19.31 10.75 -34.14
N LEU A 718 -19.43 10.30 -35.40
CA LEU A 718 -19.92 8.94 -35.63
C LEU A 718 -18.98 7.94 -34.92
N PRO A 719 -19.48 6.87 -34.27
CA PRO A 719 -18.65 5.98 -33.44
C PRO A 719 -17.50 5.33 -34.21
N HIS A 720 -17.60 5.30 -35.55
CA HIS A 720 -16.64 4.72 -36.47
C HIS A 720 -15.78 5.79 -37.21
N GLU A 721 -15.82 7.06 -36.78
CA GLU A 721 -15.08 8.18 -37.40
C GLU A 721 -13.64 8.27 -36.87
N GLY A 722 -12.67 7.90 -37.71
CA GLY A 722 -11.23 7.99 -37.38
C GLY A 722 -10.66 6.80 -36.59
N VAL A 723 -11.44 5.74 -36.39
CA VAL A 723 -11.04 4.48 -35.75
C VAL A 723 -10.76 3.37 -36.77
N ASP A 724 -9.96 2.37 -36.40
CA ASP A 724 -9.58 1.25 -37.27
C ASP A 724 -10.60 0.10 -37.27
N GLU A 725 -10.47 -0.84 -38.22
CA GLU A 725 -11.38 -1.99 -38.39
C GLU A 725 -11.47 -2.90 -37.15
N THR A 726 -10.42 -2.97 -36.33
CA THR A 726 -10.39 -3.75 -35.08
C THR A 726 -11.12 -3.02 -33.96
N GLN A 727 -10.96 -1.70 -33.88
CA GLN A 727 -11.72 -0.85 -32.97
C GLN A 727 -13.22 -0.88 -33.29
N ILE A 728 -13.59 -0.84 -34.58
CA ILE A 728 -14.98 -1.02 -35.04
C ILE A 728 -15.51 -2.41 -34.65
N ALA A 729 -14.75 -3.49 -34.91
CA ALA A 729 -15.17 -4.84 -34.53
C ALA A 729 -15.36 -5.03 -33.02
N ARG A 730 -14.56 -4.34 -32.19
CA ARG A 730 -14.68 -4.31 -30.72
C ARG A 730 -15.90 -3.51 -30.26
N GLN A 731 -16.14 -2.32 -30.81
CA GLN A 731 -17.37 -1.55 -30.56
C GLN A 731 -18.63 -2.36 -30.90
N ASP A 732 -18.62 -3.04 -32.05
CA ASP A 732 -19.72 -3.88 -32.50
C ASP A 732 -19.93 -5.10 -31.59
N ALA A 733 -18.87 -5.66 -30.98
CA ALA A 733 -18.99 -6.73 -29.99
C ALA A 733 -19.68 -6.25 -28.70
N ILE A 734 -19.32 -5.06 -28.22
CA ILE A 734 -19.97 -4.43 -27.06
C ILE A 734 -21.43 -4.08 -27.38
N ARG A 735 -21.72 -3.55 -28.58
CA ARG A 735 -23.09 -3.31 -29.04
C ARG A 735 -23.92 -4.60 -29.08
N ARG A 736 -23.35 -5.73 -29.52
CA ARG A 736 -24.03 -7.05 -29.47
C ARG A 736 -24.32 -7.53 -28.05
N ALA A 737 -23.43 -7.27 -27.09
CA ALA A 737 -23.68 -7.59 -25.68
C ALA A 737 -24.83 -6.74 -25.10
N MET A 738 -24.86 -5.44 -25.40
CA MET A 738 -25.98 -4.56 -25.01
C MET A 738 -27.29 -4.98 -25.70
N GLN A 739 -27.27 -5.33 -26.98
CA GLN A 739 -28.43 -5.87 -27.71
C GLN A 739 -28.98 -7.15 -27.05
N HIS A 740 -28.11 -8.05 -26.57
CA HIS A 740 -28.54 -9.24 -25.85
C HIS A 740 -29.20 -8.90 -24.51
N ALA A 741 -28.56 -8.09 -23.68
CA ALA A 741 -29.09 -7.67 -22.37
C ALA A 741 -30.40 -6.88 -22.50
N TRP A 742 -30.42 -5.89 -23.41
CA TRP A 742 -31.60 -5.08 -23.70
C TRP A 742 -32.75 -5.93 -24.25
N SER A 743 -32.50 -6.83 -25.21
CA SER A 743 -33.54 -7.74 -25.71
C SER A 743 -34.09 -8.65 -24.61
N GLY A 744 -33.25 -9.08 -23.65
CA GLY A 744 -33.68 -9.82 -22.47
C GLY A 744 -34.61 -9.00 -21.56
N TYR A 745 -34.29 -7.73 -21.32
CA TYR A 745 -35.14 -6.81 -20.57
C TYR A 745 -36.44 -6.48 -21.33
N GLU A 746 -36.35 -6.07 -22.59
CA GLU A 746 -37.48 -5.64 -23.41
C GLU A 746 -38.51 -6.76 -23.65
N THR A 747 -38.07 -8.01 -23.81
CA THR A 747 -38.99 -9.14 -24.00
C THR A 747 -39.61 -9.69 -22.71
N ARG A 748 -39.09 -9.34 -21.52
CA ARG A 748 -39.51 -9.93 -20.23
C ARG A 748 -40.06 -8.95 -19.21
N ALA A 749 -39.58 -7.71 -19.22
CA ALA A 749 -39.75 -6.76 -18.12
C ALA A 749 -39.84 -5.28 -18.56
N PHE A 750 -40.12 -4.99 -19.83
CA PHE A 750 -40.18 -3.62 -20.35
C PHE A 750 -41.08 -2.68 -19.53
N GLY A 751 -40.51 -1.58 -19.03
CA GLY A 751 -41.18 -0.64 -18.13
C GLY A 751 -41.30 -1.12 -16.67
N ALA A 752 -40.48 -2.10 -16.26
CA ALA A 752 -40.30 -2.50 -14.87
C ALA A 752 -38.95 -2.04 -14.33
N ASP A 753 -38.83 -1.91 -13.02
CA ASP A 753 -37.61 -1.46 -12.36
C ASP A 753 -36.42 -2.42 -12.66
N GLU A 754 -36.64 -3.74 -12.60
CA GLU A 754 -35.63 -4.77 -12.88
C GLU A 754 -36.20 -5.98 -13.67
N VAL A 755 -35.29 -6.72 -14.33
CA VAL A 755 -35.52 -8.11 -14.77
C VAL A 755 -34.68 -9.07 -13.92
N ALA A 756 -35.25 -10.19 -13.48
CA ALA A 756 -34.48 -11.27 -12.88
C ALA A 756 -33.86 -12.13 -14.01
N PRO A 757 -32.53 -12.14 -14.22
CA PRO A 757 -31.94 -12.66 -15.46
C PRO A 757 -32.07 -14.19 -15.63
N VAL A 758 -32.16 -14.95 -14.54
CA VAL A 758 -32.24 -16.43 -14.58
C VAL A 758 -33.67 -16.93 -14.78
N SER A 759 -34.65 -16.36 -14.06
CA SER A 759 -36.07 -16.73 -14.19
C SER A 759 -36.80 -15.96 -15.30
N GLY A 760 -36.22 -14.86 -15.77
CA GLY A 760 -36.85 -13.91 -16.68
C GLY A 760 -38.10 -13.26 -16.07
N GLU A 761 -38.15 -13.09 -14.75
CA GLU A 761 -39.28 -12.48 -14.05
C GLU A 761 -39.22 -10.95 -14.07
N ARG A 762 -40.37 -10.32 -14.26
CA ARG A 762 -40.58 -8.87 -14.20
C ARG A 762 -40.67 -8.42 -12.75
N ARG A 763 -39.78 -7.54 -12.31
CA ARG A 763 -39.83 -6.95 -10.96
C ARG A 763 -40.29 -5.49 -11.03
N GLN A 764 -41.58 -5.26 -10.82
CA GLN A 764 -42.17 -3.94 -11.05
C GLN A 764 -41.81 -2.91 -9.98
N ASN A 765 -41.85 -3.26 -8.68
CA ASN A 765 -41.80 -2.28 -7.58
C ASN A 765 -40.57 -2.50 -6.67
N VAL A 766 -39.35 -2.44 -7.22
CA VAL A 766 -38.12 -2.54 -6.41
C VAL A 766 -37.64 -1.15 -5.96
N TRP A 767 -37.79 -0.19 -6.86
CA TRP A 767 -37.37 1.21 -6.73
C TRP A 767 -38.56 2.17 -6.73
N GLY A 768 -39.75 1.68 -7.11
CA GLY A 768 -41.02 2.38 -6.99
C GLY A 768 -41.96 2.16 -8.18
N GLY A 769 -41.61 1.33 -9.16
CA GLY A 769 -42.41 1.20 -10.39
C GLY A 769 -42.24 2.42 -11.29
N ILE A 770 -40.99 2.84 -11.49
CA ILE A 770 -40.59 3.97 -12.34
C ILE A 770 -39.75 3.52 -13.54
N GLY A 771 -39.42 2.24 -13.63
CA GLY A 771 -38.81 1.65 -14.83
C GLY A 771 -37.30 1.82 -14.89
N VAL A 772 -36.63 1.79 -13.74
CA VAL A 772 -35.20 2.14 -13.59
C VAL A 772 -34.29 1.55 -14.67
N THR A 773 -34.34 0.23 -14.92
CA THR A 773 -33.51 -0.39 -15.97
C THR A 773 -33.69 0.23 -17.37
N LEU A 774 -34.88 0.75 -17.69
CA LEU A 774 -35.17 1.45 -18.94
C LEU A 774 -34.55 2.86 -18.96
N VAL A 775 -34.75 3.64 -17.88
CA VAL A 775 -34.32 5.04 -17.79
C VAL A 775 -32.79 5.16 -17.65
N ASP A 776 -32.20 4.34 -16.77
CA ASP A 776 -30.75 4.20 -16.50
C ASP A 776 -29.97 3.61 -17.71
N SER A 777 -30.68 3.24 -18.80
CA SER A 777 -30.09 2.75 -20.07
C SER A 777 -30.24 3.71 -21.27
N LEU A 778 -31.05 4.77 -21.16
CA LEU A 778 -31.42 5.62 -22.32
C LEU A 778 -30.21 6.24 -23.02
N ASP A 779 -29.25 6.75 -22.25
CA ASP A 779 -28.04 7.38 -22.79
C ASP A 779 -27.14 6.37 -23.50
N THR A 780 -27.00 5.18 -22.92
CA THR A 780 -26.21 4.06 -23.42
C THR A 780 -26.76 3.54 -24.75
N LEU A 781 -28.08 3.40 -24.88
CA LEU A 781 -28.73 3.09 -26.17
C LEU A 781 -28.42 4.16 -27.23
N TYR A 782 -28.51 5.44 -26.87
CA TYR A 782 -28.25 6.54 -27.80
C TYR A 782 -26.78 6.60 -28.25
N ILE A 783 -25.84 6.43 -27.31
CA ILE A 783 -24.39 6.44 -27.54
C ILE A 783 -23.95 5.24 -28.39
N MET A 784 -24.51 4.05 -28.15
CA MET A 784 -24.18 2.85 -28.94
C MET A 784 -24.79 2.85 -30.35
N GLY A 785 -25.67 3.79 -30.68
CA GLY A 785 -26.39 3.84 -31.97
C GLY A 785 -27.61 2.92 -32.04
N MET A 786 -28.11 2.44 -30.90
CA MET A 786 -29.32 1.62 -30.77
C MET A 786 -30.56 2.54 -30.75
N HIS A 787 -30.75 3.29 -31.83
CA HIS A 787 -31.72 4.39 -31.90
C HIS A 787 -33.17 3.90 -32.05
N ASP A 788 -33.39 2.71 -32.60
CA ASP A 788 -34.71 2.09 -32.64
C ASP A 788 -35.13 1.60 -31.24
N GLU A 789 -34.20 1.07 -30.44
CA GLU A 789 -34.41 0.69 -29.04
C GLU A 789 -34.68 1.93 -28.19
N PHE A 790 -33.86 2.98 -28.37
CA PHE A 790 -34.04 4.27 -27.73
C PHE A 790 -35.42 4.88 -28.02
N GLN A 791 -35.89 4.82 -29.27
CA GLN A 791 -37.21 5.34 -29.63
C GLN A 791 -38.34 4.58 -28.93
N ARG A 792 -38.25 3.25 -28.80
CA ARG A 792 -39.24 2.45 -28.05
C ARG A 792 -39.22 2.78 -26.55
N ALA A 793 -38.03 2.92 -25.96
CA ALA A 793 -37.87 3.32 -24.57
C ALA A 793 -38.40 4.76 -24.30
N ARG A 794 -38.08 5.69 -25.19
CA ARG A 794 -38.62 7.07 -25.22
C ARG A 794 -40.15 7.08 -25.27
N ASP A 795 -40.74 6.24 -26.12
CA ASP A 795 -42.20 6.20 -26.27
C ASP A 795 -42.88 5.54 -25.06
N TRP A 796 -42.20 4.67 -24.31
CA TRP A 796 -42.64 4.27 -22.97
C TRP A 796 -42.58 5.45 -21.97
N VAL A 797 -41.47 6.19 -21.92
CA VAL A 797 -41.32 7.39 -21.08
C VAL A 797 -42.37 8.47 -21.40
N ALA A 798 -42.84 8.55 -22.65
CA ALA A 798 -43.87 9.48 -23.09
C ALA A 798 -45.29 9.12 -22.61
N ASN A 799 -45.60 7.83 -22.48
CA ASN A 799 -46.98 7.35 -22.29
C ASN A 799 -47.24 6.67 -20.94
N GLU A 800 -46.22 6.10 -20.30
CA GLU A 800 -46.35 5.17 -19.16
C GLU A 800 -45.56 5.61 -17.91
N LEU A 801 -44.55 6.48 -18.04
CA LEU A 801 -43.76 6.96 -16.89
C LEU A 801 -44.52 8.01 -16.08
N GLU A 802 -45.13 7.61 -14.98
CA GLU A 802 -45.64 8.51 -13.94
C GLU A 802 -44.79 8.42 -12.65
N PHE A 803 -44.77 9.51 -11.88
CA PHE A 803 -44.27 9.51 -10.50
C PHE A 803 -45.40 9.64 -9.46
N SER A 804 -46.66 9.65 -9.92
CA SER A 804 -47.85 10.05 -9.15
C SER A 804 -48.20 9.09 -8.01
N HIS A 805 -47.71 7.86 -8.05
CA HIS A 805 -47.93 6.78 -7.09
C HIS A 805 -46.87 6.63 -6.00
N LEU A 806 -45.70 7.26 -6.14
CA LEU A 806 -44.54 7.05 -5.25
C LEU A 806 -44.87 7.32 -3.77
N GLY A 807 -44.75 6.28 -2.93
CA GLY A 807 -44.98 6.36 -1.49
C GLY A 807 -46.47 6.34 -1.07
N ARG A 808 -47.42 6.03 -1.97
CA ARG A 808 -48.85 5.85 -1.60
C ARG A 808 -49.11 4.56 -0.80
N ASP A 809 -48.25 3.57 -0.97
CA ASP A 809 -48.10 2.37 -0.14
C ASP A 809 -47.67 2.69 1.30
N GLY A 810 -46.96 3.80 1.51
CA GLY A 810 -46.38 4.23 2.78
C GLY A 810 -44.85 4.18 2.83
N ASP A 811 -44.20 3.66 1.78
CA ASP A 811 -42.75 3.42 1.75
C ASP A 811 -41.92 4.66 1.37
N THR A 812 -40.60 4.58 1.57
CA THR A 812 -39.66 5.69 1.32
C THR A 812 -38.62 5.32 0.26
N ILE A 813 -38.60 6.08 -0.84
CA ILE A 813 -37.57 5.96 -1.88
C ILE A 813 -36.19 6.42 -1.36
N SER A 814 -35.13 5.93 -2.00
CA SER A 814 -33.76 6.43 -1.79
C SER A 814 -33.56 7.71 -2.59
N VAL A 815 -33.38 8.86 -1.91
CA VAL A 815 -33.21 10.15 -2.60
C VAL A 815 -31.90 10.17 -3.40
N PHE A 816 -30.88 9.47 -2.91
CA PHE A 816 -29.59 9.33 -3.59
C PHE A 816 -29.70 8.54 -4.91
N GLU A 817 -30.21 7.30 -4.86
CA GLU A 817 -30.28 6.42 -6.04
C GLU A 817 -31.19 6.99 -7.13
N VAL A 818 -32.34 7.56 -6.75
CA VAL A 818 -33.29 8.15 -7.71
C VAL A 818 -32.72 9.41 -8.39
N ILE A 819 -31.81 10.14 -7.75
CA ILE A 819 -31.13 11.25 -8.42
C ILE A 819 -30.06 10.73 -9.39
N ILE A 820 -29.20 9.80 -8.99
CA ILE A 820 -28.11 9.36 -9.88
C ILE A 820 -28.58 8.47 -11.05
N ARG A 821 -29.71 7.76 -10.92
CA ARG A 821 -30.28 6.89 -11.97
C ARG A 821 -31.36 7.58 -12.79
N GLU A 822 -32.48 7.93 -12.16
CA GLU A 822 -33.64 8.46 -12.89
C GLU A 822 -33.40 9.89 -13.37
N LEU A 823 -33.01 10.78 -12.45
CA LEU A 823 -32.75 12.18 -12.82
C LEU A 823 -31.50 12.28 -13.71
N GLY A 824 -30.46 11.50 -13.40
CA GLY A 824 -29.26 11.33 -14.23
C GLY A 824 -29.59 10.86 -15.65
N GLY A 825 -30.22 9.69 -15.80
CA GLY A 825 -30.59 9.11 -17.09
C GLY A 825 -31.51 9.99 -17.94
N LEU A 826 -32.50 10.66 -17.33
CA LEU A 826 -33.35 11.63 -18.02
C LEU A 826 -32.56 12.87 -18.48
N LEU A 827 -31.62 13.36 -17.68
CA LEU A 827 -30.77 14.50 -18.04
C LEU A 827 -29.74 14.14 -19.13
N SER A 828 -29.12 12.97 -19.06
CA SER A 828 -28.23 12.44 -20.11
C SER A 828 -28.99 12.21 -21.41
N ALA A 829 -30.17 11.59 -21.36
CA ALA A 829 -31.04 11.40 -22.52
C ALA A 829 -31.44 12.76 -23.16
N TYR A 830 -31.65 13.80 -22.36
CA TYR A 830 -31.87 15.16 -22.86
C TYR A 830 -30.62 15.76 -23.53
N ASP A 831 -29.43 15.76 -22.90
CA ASP A 831 -28.24 16.40 -23.50
C ASP A 831 -27.85 15.71 -24.83
N LEU A 832 -28.03 14.39 -24.91
CA LEU A 832 -27.77 13.57 -26.10
C LEU A 832 -28.79 13.77 -27.22
N SER A 833 -30.08 13.55 -26.94
CA SER A 833 -31.14 13.60 -27.97
C SER A 833 -31.62 15.01 -28.30
N GLN A 834 -31.53 15.92 -27.32
CA GLN A 834 -32.19 17.24 -27.28
C GLN A 834 -33.73 17.18 -27.28
N ASP A 835 -34.34 16.04 -26.91
CA ASP A 835 -35.79 15.92 -26.76
C ASP A 835 -36.26 16.44 -25.38
N ASN A 836 -37.06 17.52 -25.41
CA ASN A 836 -37.59 18.18 -24.22
C ASN A 836 -38.52 17.28 -23.38
N LEU A 837 -38.98 16.12 -23.86
CA LEU A 837 -39.70 15.12 -23.07
C LEU A 837 -38.91 14.72 -21.81
N PHE A 838 -37.64 14.33 -21.97
CA PHE A 838 -36.82 13.86 -20.86
C PHE A 838 -36.54 14.99 -19.86
N LYS A 839 -36.31 16.21 -20.35
CA LYS A 839 -36.19 17.42 -19.52
C LYS A 839 -37.45 17.73 -18.72
N ALA A 840 -38.63 17.55 -19.31
CA ALA A 840 -39.90 17.75 -18.61
C ALA A 840 -40.08 16.70 -17.49
N LYS A 841 -39.74 15.44 -17.74
CA LYS A 841 -39.74 14.38 -16.71
C LYS A 841 -38.68 14.59 -15.63
N ALA A 842 -37.51 15.12 -15.99
CA ALA A 842 -36.46 15.51 -15.04
C ALA A 842 -36.93 16.62 -14.07
N VAL A 843 -37.65 17.64 -14.58
CA VAL A 843 -38.31 18.66 -13.75
C VAL A 843 -39.35 18.04 -12.83
N GLU A 844 -40.27 17.23 -13.39
CA GLU A 844 -41.35 16.57 -12.63
C GLU A 844 -40.81 15.76 -11.45
N LEU A 845 -39.73 15.00 -11.67
CA LEU A 845 -39.07 14.21 -10.63
C LEU A 845 -38.32 15.07 -9.61
N ALA A 846 -37.54 16.07 -10.05
CA ALA A 846 -36.75 16.91 -9.16
C ALA A 846 -37.65 17.71 -8.19
N ASP A 847 -38.75 18.28 -8.68
CA ASP A 847 -39.73 19.02 -7.87
C ASP A 847 -40.35 18.13 -6.78
N LEU A 848 -40.60 16.85 -7.07
CA LEU A 848 -41.10 15.88 -6.10
C LEU A 848 -40.10 15.54 -4.99
N LEU A 849 -38.80 15.63 -5.29
CA LEU A 849 -37.67 15.34 -4.40
C LEU A 849 -37.18 16.55 -3.57
N LEU A 850 -37.46 17.79 -3.99
CA LEU A 850 -37.05 19.02 -3.29
C LEU A 850 -37.28 19.02 -1.76
N PRO A 851 -38.36 18.43 -1.20
CA PRO A 851 -38.57 18.36 0.25
C PRO A 851 -37.52 17.57 1.04
N ALA A 852 -36.67 16.77 0.37
CA ALA A 852 -35.52 16.12 1.01
C ALA A 852 -34.35 17.09 1.35
N TYR A 853 -34.41 18.33 0.87
CA TYR A 853 -33.41 19.39 1.08
C TYR A 853 -33.93 20.57 1.93
N GLU A 854 -35.11 20.43 2.52
CA GLU A 854 -35.67 21.40 3.47
C GLU A 854 -34.88 21.43 4.80
N ASP A 855 -35.18 22.41 5.65
CA ASP A 855 -34.63 22.52 7.01
C ASP A 855 -33.08 22.63 7.11
N GLN A 856 -32.40 22.90 5.98
CA GLN A 856 -30.94 22.88 5.80
C GLN A 856 -30.28 21.50 6.09
N VAL A 857 -31.06 20.43 6.07
CA VAL A 857 -30.60 19.04 6.30
C VAL A 857 -30.97 18.19 5.10
N PHE A 858 -30.00 17.51 4.51
CA PHE A 858 -30.29 16.51 3.47
C PHE A 858 -30.79 15.21 4.10
N TYR A 859 -31.97 14.74 3.68
CA TYR A 859 -32.58 13.49 4.14
C TYR A 859 -32.42 12.37 3.10
N THR A 860 -31.75 11.29 3.47
CA THR A 860 -31.46 10.16 2.56
C THR A 860 -32.71 9.40 2.09
N LYS A 861 -33.83 9.52 2.81
CA LYS A 861 -35.09 8.82 2.54
C LYS A 861 -36.26 9.78 2.55
N LEU A 862 -37.12 9.66 1.54
CA LEU A 862 -38.33 10.47 1.37
C LEU A 862 -39.51 9.57 0.96
N ASN A 863 -40.65 9.71 1.62
CA ASN A 863 -41.93 9.26 1.07
C ASN A 863 -42.53 10.43 0.25
N VAL A 864 -42.64 10.26 -1.06
CA VAL A 864 -42.95 11.36 -1.99
C VAL A 864 -44.39 11.87 -1.83
N PHE A 865 -45.34 11.01 -1.44
CA PHE A 865 -46.75 11.35 -1.24
C PHE A 865 -47.01 12.10 0.08
N THR A 866 -46.52 11.60 1.21
CA THR A 866 -46.73 12.17 2.55
C THR A 866 -45.71 13.24 2.95
N LYS A 867 -44.64 13.39 2.17
CA LYS A 867 -43.44 14.19 2.48
C LYS A 867 -42.75 13.81 3.80
N ARG A 868 -42.99 12.59 4.32
CA ARG A 868 -42.24 12.05 5.46
C ARG A 868 -40.77 11.86 5.09
N LYS A 869 -39.92 12.65 5.75
CA LYS A 869 -38.46 12.61 5.64
C LYS A 869 -37.88 11.63 6.68
N SER A 870 -36.82 10.91 6.35
CA SER A 870 -36.04 10.15 7.33
C SER A 870 -34.58 10.00 6.92
N MET A 871 -33.73 9.69 7.91
CA MET A 871 -32.36 9.30 7.69
C MET A 871 -32.24 7.78 7.82
N ASN A 872 -31.36 7.15 7.04
CA ASN A 872 -31.17 5.70 7.08
C ASN A 872 -30.79 5.22 8.50
N HIS A 873 -31.43 4.15 9.00
CA HIS A 873 -31.17 3.67 10.36
C HIS A 873 -29.74 3.11 10.51
N TRP A 874 -29.21 2.47 9.46
CA TRP A 874 -27.90 1.81 9.45
C TRP A 874 -26.70 2.77 9.56
N THR A 875 -26.91 4.08 9.37
CA THR A 875 -25.86 5.12 9.54
C THR A 875 -25.90 5.74 10.94
N HIS A 876 -26.71 5.19 11.84
CA HIS A 876 -27.11 5.81 13.10
C HIS A 876 -27.74 7.21 12.90
N TYR A 877 -28.63 7.32 11.90
CA TYR A 877 -29.33 8.55 11.50
C TYR A 877 -28.38 9.69 11.08
N ARG A 878 -27.39 9.36 10.23
CA ARG A 878 -26.45 10.32 9.61
C ARG A 878 -26.53 10.26 8.08
N ALA A 879 -26.26 11.37 7.41
CA ALA A 879 -25.93 11.37 5.98
C ALA A 879 -24.41 11.18 5.82
N PHE A 880 -23.97 10.46 4.79
CA PHE A 880 -22.57 10.41 4.40
C PHE A 880 -22.15 11.64 3.59
N LEU A 881 -20.84 11.90 3.53
CA LEU A 881 -20.31 12.97 2.67
C LEU A 881 -20.55 12.70 1.18
N ALA A 882 -20.65 11.43 0.77
CA ALA A 882 -21.08 11.05 -0.58
C ALA A 882 -22.54 11.43 -0.84
N ASP A 883 -23.45 11.11 0.09
CA ASP A 883 -24.88 11.44 -0.01
C ASP A 883 -25.14 12.94 -0.25
N VAL A 884 -24.35 13.81 0.38
CA VAL A 884 -24.48 15.28 0.28
C VAL A 884 -23.64 15.87 -0.86
N GLY A 885 -22.53 15.22 -1.22
CA GLY A 885 -21.55 15.74 -2.18
C GLY A 885 -21.80 15.34 -3.63
N THR A 886 -22.24 14.09 -3.88
CA THR A 886 -22.41 13.55 -5.24
C THR A 886 -23.57 14.20 -5.99
N LEU A 887 -24.69 14.42 -5.30
CA LEU A 887 -25.98 14.86 -5.87
C LEU A 887 -26.00 16.33 -6.38
N GLN A 888 -24.84 16.97 -6.47
CA GLN A 888 -24.71 18.35 -6.95
C GLN A 888 -24.62 18.46 -8.47
N LEU A 889 -24.32 17.39 -9.20
CA LEU A 889 -24.12 17.45 -10.65
C LEU A 889 -25.46 17.56 -11.39
N GLU A 890 -26.38 16.64 -11.11
CA GLU A 890 -27.67 16.50 -11.79
C GLU A 890 -28.55 17.72 -11.51
N MET A 891 -28.64 18.13 -10.24
CA MET A 891 -29.43 19.28 -9.80
C MET A 891 -28.87 20.62 -10.31
N ARG A 892 -27.54 20.76 -10.46
CA ARG A 892 -26.97 21.98 -11.09
C ARG A 892 -27.12 21.97 -12.60
N TYR A 893 -26.94 20.83 -13.27
CA TYR A 893 -27.19 20.76 -14.71
C TYR A 893 -28.67 21.00 -15.03
N LEU A 894 -29.60 20.48 -14.22
CA LEU A 894 -31.03 20.81 -14.28
C LEU A 894 -31.28 22.32 -14.10
N SER A 895 -30.64 22.96 -13.11
CA SER A 895 -30.68 24.41 -12.92
C SER A 895 -30.18 25.18 -14.15
N ASP A 896 -29.06 24.76 -14.75
CA ASP A 896 -28.49 25.41 -15.95
C ASP A 896 -29.44 25.31 -17.16
N ILE A 897 -30.04 24.13 -17.42
CA ILE A 897 -30.92 23.94 -18.59
C ILE A 897 -32.34 24.48 -18.40
N THR A 898 -32.83 24.61 -17.16
CA THR A 898 -34.16 25.17 -16.86
C THR A 898 -34.13 26.67 -16.61
N GLY A 899 -33.01 27.20 -16.11
CA GLY A 899 -32.91 28.55 -15.56
C GLY A 899 -33.47 28.70 -14.14
N ASN A 900 -33.95 27.62 -13.51
CA ASN A 900 -34.43 27.64 -12.12
C ASN A 900 -33.26 27.40 -11.15
N SER A 901 -32.83 28.45 -10.44
CA SER A 901 -31.73 28.36 -9.49
C SER A 901 -32.04 27.54 -8.23
N GLU A 902 -33.32 27.25 -7.93
CA GLU A 902 -33.71 26.53 -6.71
C GLU A 902 -33.02 25.16 -6.60
N TYR A 903 -32.91 24.40 -7.69
CA TYR A 903 -32.22 23.10 -7.69
C TYR A 903 -30.75 23.23 -7.27
N ALA A 904 -30.03 24.21 -7.84
CA ALA A 904 -28.62 24.47 -7.52
C ALA A 904 -28.44 25.04 -6.11
N GLU A 905 -29.36 25.85 -5.62
CA GLU A 905 -29.36 26.41 -4.26
C GLU A 905 -29.59 25.33 -3.21
N LYS A 906 -30.57 24.44 -3.41
CA LYS A 906 -30.95 23.37 -2.45
C LYS A 906 -29.84 22.36 -2.21
N VAL A 907 -29.07 22.00 -3.26
CA VAL A 907 -27.91 21.10 -3.11
C VAL A 907 -26.63 21.80 -2.59
N SER A 908 -26.60 23.12 -2.58
CA SER A 908 -25.44 23.91 -2.11
C SER A 908 -25.47 24.08 -0.59
N SER A 909 -25.26 22.96 0.13
CA SER A 909 -25.45 22.81 1.58
C SER A 909 -24.84 23.93 2.44
N PRO A 910 -25.64 24.61 3.30
CA PRO A 910 -25.15 25.58 4.29
C PRO A 910 -24.17 25.02 5.31
N SER A 911 -24.18 23.71 5.56
CA SER A 911 -23.38 23.08 6.64
C SER A 911 -21.86 23.22 6.45
N ILE A 912 -21.40 23.39 5.21
CA ILE A 912 -19.98 23.62 4.88
C ILE A 912 -19.59 25.10 5.06
N VAL A 913 -20.53 26.02 4.88
CA VAL A 913 -20.31 27.48 4.91
C VAL A 913 -20.20 28.01 6.35
N LEU A 914 -20.83 27.35 7.31
CA LEU A 914 -20.91 27.78 8.72
C LEU A 914 -19.63 27.57 9.55
N LEU A 915 -18.55 27.05 8.97
CA LEU A 915 -17.29 26.73 9.66
C LEU A 915 -16.08 27.57 9.20
N ASP A 916 -16.27 28.60 8.38
CA ASP A 916 -15.17 29.45 7.90
C ASP A 916 -14.61 30.34 9.03
N SER A 917 -13.41 30.02 9.49
CA SER A 917 -12.72 30.72 10.57
C SER A 917 -11.21 30.64 10.40
N PRO A 918 -10.46 31.77 10.48
CA PRO A 918 -9.00 31.80 10.30
C PRO A 918 -8.21 31.14 11.45
N PHE A 919 -8.91 30.54 12.41
CA PHE A 919 -8.37 29.78 13.53
C PHE A 919 -8.70 28.28 13.47
N LEU A 920 -9.55 27.84 12.54
CA LEU A 920 -9.78 26.42 12.22
C LEU A 920 -8.91 26.02 11.03
N LEU A 921 -8.54 24.74 10.95
CA LEU A 921 -7.81 24.21 9.81
C LEU A 921 -8.72 24.22 8.57
N GLN A 922 -8.42 25.07 7.59
CA GLN A 922 -9.26 25.20 6.40
C GLN A 922 -9.16 23.96 5.49
N ALA A 923 -10.31 23.35 5.20
CA ALA A 923 -10.45 22.42 4.09
C ALA A 923 -10.50 23.20 2.77
N VAL A 924 -9.52 22.95 1.90
CA VAL A 924 -9.37 23.59 0.58
C VAL A 924 -10.15 22.83 -0.50
N GLY A 925 -10.38 21.53 -0.31
CA GLY A 925 -11.23 20.72 -1.19
C GLY A 925 -11.24 19.24 -0.80
N VAL A 926 -12.03 18.42 -1.51
CA VAL A 926 -12.05 16.96 -1.37
C VAL A 926 -11.85 16.34 -2.75
N ARG A 927 -10.80 15.52 -2.92
CA ARG A 927 -10.61 14.71 -4.13
C ARG A 927 -11.35 13.39 -3.94
N VAL A 928 -12.64 13.41 -4.30
CA VAL A 928 -13.61 12.32 -4.06
C VAL A 928 -13.11 10.95 -4.55
N ARG A 929 -12.43 10.91 -5.71
CA ARG A 929 -11.98 9.66 -6.37
C ARG A 929 -11.07 8.77 -5.52
N ASP A 930 -10.36 9.34 -4.53
CA ASP A 930 -9.53 8.62 -3.56
C ASP A 930 -9.80 9.10 -2.11
N LEU A 931 -10.95 9.74 -1.88
CA LEU A 931 -11.37 10.40 -0.63
C LEU A 931 -10.30 11.27 0.09
N HIS A 932 -9.40 11.94 -0.65
CA HIS A 932 -8.39 12.81 -0.02
C HIS A 932 -9.01 14.16 0.38
N LEU A 933 -8.94 14.50 1.68
CA LEU A 933 -9.23 15.85 2.17
C LEU A 933 -8.00 16.75 1.98
N VAL A 934 -8.10 17.69 1.05
CA VAL A 934 -7.06 18.73 0.86
C VAL A 934 -7.27 19.79 1.92
N VAL A 935 -6.31 19.95 2.82
CA VAL A 935 -6.28 21.00 3.86
C VAL A 935 -5.17 22.01 3.58
N GLU A 936 -5.23 23.16 4.22
CA GLU A 936 -4.10 24.09 4.23
C GLU A 936 -2.85 23.49 4.89
N PHE A 937 -1.67 23.81 4.34
CA PHE A 937 -0.40 23.29 4.83
C PHE A 937 0.14 24.10 6.01
N MET A 938 0.61 23.38 7.04
CA MET A 938 1.11 23.94 8.30
C MET A 938 2.54 23.45 8.55
N ASP A 939 3.50 24.21 8.04
CA ASP A 939 4.90 23.83 7.82
C ASP A 939 5.76 23.63 9.09
N LEU A 940 5.26 23.97 10.28
CA LEU A 940 5.91 23.69 11.57
C LEU A 940 5.31 22.48 12.30
N GLY A 941 4.37 21.76 11.68
CA GLY A 941 3.74 20.56 12.23
C GLY A 941 2.78 20.84 13.39
N ASP A 942 2.57 19.85 14.25
CA ASP A 942 1.73 19.98 15.44
C ASP A 942 2.48 20.58 16.64
N LEU A 943 1.73 21.21 17.53
CA LEU A 943 2.27 21.89 18.71
C LEU A 943 3.00 20.93 19.67
N GLN A 944 2.59 19.68 19.84
CA GLN A 944 3.28 18.75 20.76
C GLN A 944 4.66 18.39 20.22
N THR A 945 4.75 18.01 18.94
CA THR A 945 6.01 17.73 18.26
C THR A 945 6.91 18.99 18.23
N HIS A 946 6.32 20.16 17.96
CA HIS A 946 7.06 21.42 17.97
C HIS A 946 7.68 21.75 19.34
N LEU A 947 6.95 21.54 20.45
CA LEU A 947 7.46 21.72 21.81
C LEU A 947 8.57 20.70 22.14
N LEU A 948 8.39 19.43 21.75
CA LEU A 948 9.36 18.36 21.97
C LEU A 948 10.68 18.56 21.19
N LEU A 949 10.66 19.22 20.04
CA LEU A 949 11.85 19.56 19.27
C LEU A 949 12.52 20.88 19.73
N HIS A 950 11.79 21.77 20.39
CA HIS A 950 12.24 23.14 20.74
C HIS A 950 12.22 23.44 22.26
N VAL A 951 12.39 22.39 23.08
CA VAL A 951 12.21 22.29 24.56
C VAL A 951 12.70 23.48 25.42
N LYS A 952 13.62 24.33 24.93
CA LYS A 952 14.16 25.49 25.68
C LYS A 952 14.05 26.84 24.98
N ARG A 953 13.13 27.03 24.01
CA ARG A 953 13.08 28.27 23.18
C ARG A 953 11.71 28.95 23.02
N ALA A 954 10.59 28.32 23.35
CA ALA A 954 9.27 28.94 23.20
C ALA A 954 8.95 29.90 24.36
N SER A 955 8.96 31.21 24.11
CA SER A 955 8.59 32.23 25.10
C SER A 955 7.07 32.26 25.37
N TRP A 956 6.67 32.72 26.55
CA TRP A 956 5.26 32.82 26.94
C TRP A 956 4.38 33.65 25.97
N PRO A 957 4.83 34.77 25.38
CA PRO A 957 4.10 35.45 24.30
C PRO A 957 3.78 34.57 23.09
N SER A 958 4.67 33.64 22.71
CA SER A 958 4.42 32.65 21.64
C SER A 958 3.43 31.57 22.09
N LYS A 959 3.62 31.01 23.30
CA LYS A 959 2.69 30.03 23.91
C LYS A 959 1.25 30.60 23.96
N LEU A 960 1.11 31.86 24.39
CA LEU A 960 -0.16 32.61 24.43
C LEU A 960 -0.74 32.94 23.05
N LYS A 961 0.07 33.00 21.99
CA LYS A 961 -0.44 33.16 20.61
C LYS A 961 -1.15 31.89 20.15
N TRP A 962 -0.57 30.72 20.44
CA TRP A 962 -1.13 29.41 20.12
C TRP A 962 -2.39 29.10 20.95
N ALA A 963 -2.33 29.31 22.27
CA ALA A 963 -3.48 29.12 23.16
C ALA A 963 -4.71 29.98 22.76
N ARG A 964 -4.50 31.26 22.41
CA ARG A 964 -5.58 32.13 21.93
C ARG A 964 -6.15 31.72 20.58
N ALA A 965 -5.36 31.10 19.70
CA ALA A 965 -5.88 30.58 18.43
C ALA A 965 -6.86 29.42 18.69
N ALA A 966 -6.46 28.43 19.51
CA ALA A 966 -7.33 27.32 19.89
C ALA A 966 -8.59 27.79 20.64
N ALA A 967 -8.46 28.75 21.56
CA ALA A 967 -9.61 29.34 22.25
C ALA A 967 -10.59 30.04 21.28
N ARG A 968 -10.09 30.76 20.26
CA ARG A 968 -10.92 31.43 19.25
C ARG A 968 -11.60 30.45 18.30
N ALA A 969 -10.92 29.37 17.93
CA ALA A 969 -11.51 28.28 17.18
C ALA A 969 -12.69 27.65 17.93
N LEU A 970 -12.52 27.32 19.22
CA LEU A 970 -13.59 26.80 20.06
C LEU A 970 -14.73 27.82 20.26
N ALA A 971 -14.41 29.11 20.47
CA ALA A 971 -15.43 30.15 20.60
C ALA A 971 -16.29 30.29 19.34
N HIS A 972 -15.69 30.15 18.14
CA HIS A 972 -16.41 30.10 16.87
C HIS A 972 -17.29 28.85 16.76
N LEU A 973 -16.73 27.64 16.97
CA LEU A 973 -17.48 26.38 16.92
C LEU A 973 -18.68 26.39 17.89
N HIS A 974 -18.47 26.76 19.16
CA HIS A 974 -19.52 26.84 20.16
C HIS A 974 -20.58 27.90 19.80
N GLY A 975 -20.18 28.99 19.15
CA GLY A 975 -21.07 30.03 18.64
C GLY A 975 -21.95 29.60 17.47
N VAL A 976 -21.52 28.62 16.67
CA VAL A 976 -22.33 27.96 15.62
C VAL A 976 -22.92 26.61 16.08
N HIS A 977 -23.03 26.40 17.40
CA HIS A 977 -23.61 25.21 18.02
C HIS A 977 -22.91 23.88 17.67
N VAL A 978 -21.60 23.91 17.42
CA VAL A 978 -20.76 22.72 17.18
C VAL A 978 -19.83 22.45 18.37
N LEU A 979 -19.80 21.22 18.85
CA LEU A 979 -18.84 20.73 19.87
C LEU A 979 -17.68 20.01 19.18
N HIS A 980 -16.45 20.23 19.63
CA HIS A 980 -15.25 19.71 18.95
C HIS A 980 -14.90 18.26 19.37
N ARG A 981 -15.08 17.93 20.65
CA ARG A 981 -14.94 16.59 21.25
C ARG A 981 -13.55 15.96 21.23
N HIS A 982 -12.52 16.65 20.71
CA HIS A 982 -11.18 16.08 20.54
C HIS A 982 -10.03 17.12 20.59
N VAL A 983 -10.12 18.10 21.49
CA VAL A 983 -9.09 19.15 21.66
C VAL A 983 -7.85 18.56 22.36
N LYS A 984 -6.66 18.73 21.79
CA LYS A 984 -5.34 18.38 22.36
C LYS A 984 -4.22 19.11 21.65
N SER A 985 -3.02 19.18 22.22
CA SER A 985 -1.84 19.82 21.61
C SER A 985 -1.54 19.34 20.19
N ARG A 986 -1.58 18.02 19.94
CA ARG A 986 -1.40 17.42 18.60
C ARG A 986 -2.40 17.88 17.53
N HIS A 987 -3.50 18.53 17.94
CA HIS A 987 -4.50 19.09 17.02
C HIS A 987 -4.38 20.61 16.85
N ILE A 988 -3.38 21.25 17.46
CA ILE A 988 -3.03 22.65 17.19
C ILE A 988 -1.84 22.64 16.23
N LEU A 989 -2.08 22.99 14.97
CA LEU A 989 -1.06 22.99 13.92
C LEU A 989 -0.44 24.38 13.78
N LEU A 990 0.86 24.43 13.49
CA LEU A 990 1.69 25.63 13.50
C LEU A 990 2.27 25.94 12.11
N HIS A 991 2.39 27.23 11.79
CA HIS A 991 2.98 27.71 10.53
C HIS A 991 4.06 28.76 10.79
N SER A 992 5.09 28.83 9.94
CA SER A 992 6.31 29.66 10.08
C SER A 992 6.06 31.16 10.13
N SER A 993 4.95 31.65 9.56
CA SER A 993 4.40 33.01 9.79
C SER A 993 3.92 33.25 11.24
N GLY A 994 4.08 32.26 12.13
CA GLY A 994 3.62 32.25 13.50
C GLY A 994 2.11 32.13 13.64
N ARG A 995 1.39 31.64 12.62
CA ARG A 995 -0.04 31.29 12.73
C ARG A 995 -0.18 29.93 13.44
N ALA A 996 -1.29 29.76 14.15
CA ALA A 996 -1.74 28.47 14.64
C ALA A 996 -3.23 28.29 14.32
N VAL A 997 -3.65 27.06 14.06
CA VAL A 997 -5.05 26.68 13.83
C VAL A 997 -5.40 25.40 14.58
N LEU A 998 -6.69 25.19 14.84
CA LEU A 998 -7.23 24.00 15.50
C LEU A 998 -7.80 23.03 14.45
N ALA A 999 -7.39 21.77 14.53
CA ALA A 999 -7.70 20.68 13.61
C ALA A 999 -8.38 19.50 14.34
N GLY A 1000 -8.65 18.40 13.64
CA GLY A 1000 -9.20 17.18 14.27
C GLY A 1000 -10.72 17.21 14.48
N LEU A 1001 -11.46 17.91 13.61
CA LEU A 1001 -12.93 18.01 13.63
C LEU A 1001 -13.68 16.70 13.32
N GLY A 1002 -13.00 15.59 13.04
CA GLY A 1002 -13.64 14.31 12.69
C GLY A 1002 -14.55 13.71 13.78
N ASN A 1003 -14.42 14.17 15.03
CA ASN A 1003 -15.32 13.81 16.14
C ASN A 1003 -16.35 14.91 16.48
N ALA A 1004 -16.35 16.03 15.75
CA ALA A 1004 -17.21 17.17 16.05
C ALA A 1004 -18.69 16.87 15.77
N VAL A 1005 -19.60 17.58 16.44
CA VAL A 1005 -21.05 17.36 16.30
C VAL A 1005 -21.83 18.66 16.50
N SER A 1006 -22.85 18.89 15.66
CA SER A 1006 -23.81 19.97 15.87
C SER A 1006 -24.83 19.59 16.94
N THR A 1007 -25.11 20.50 17.88
CA THR A 1007 -26.15 20.32 18.91
C THR A 1007 -27.54 20.72 18.44
N LEU A 1008 -27.68 21.28 17.23
CA LEU A 1008 -29.00 21.64 16.66
C LEU A 1008 -29.78 20.41 16.19
N ALA A 1009 -29.10 19.35 15.76
CA ALA A 1009 -29.70 18.14 15.20
C ALA A 1009 -30.18 17.12 16.25
N ALA A 1010 -30.17 17.45 17.55
CA ALA A 1010 -30.30 16.49 18.64
C ALA A 1010 -31.33 16.89 19.72
N SER A 1011 -32.62 16.78 19.39
CA SER A 1011 -33.66 16.62 20.42
C SER A 1011 -33.51 15.24 21.08
N THR A 1012 -33.27 15.22 22.40
CA THR A 1012 -32.98 14.06 23.27
C THR A 1012 -31.62 13.37 23.07
N THR A 1013 -30.91 13.20 24.20
CA THR A 1013 -29.72 12.35 24.40
C THR A 1013 -28.58 12.45 23.38
N THR A 1014 -27.65 13.40 23.58
CA THR A 1014 -26.29 13.29 23.05
C THR A 1014 -25.57 12.11 23.72
N SER A 1015 -25.45 11.00 23.00
CA SER A 1015 -24.81 9.78 23.50
C SER A 1015 -23.33 10.02 23.85
N PRO A 1016 -22.79 9.29 24.85
CA PRO A 1016 -21.35 9.26 25.09
C PRO A 1016 -20.60 8.80 23.82
N PRO A 1017 -19.32 9.16 23.64
CA PRO A 1017 -18.56 8.70 22.48
C PRO A 1017 -18.64 7.18 22.37
N SER A 1018 -19.07 6.68 21.20
CA SER A 1018 -19.28 5.25 20.92
C SER A 1018 -17.97 4.48 20.70
N SER A 1019 -16.92 4.92 21.37
CA SER A 1019 -15.59 4.34 21.41
C SER A 1019 -15.16 4.30 22.86
N THR A 1020 -14.78 3.13 23.36
CA THR A 1020 -13.88 3.00 24.51
C THR A 1020 -12.70 3.96 24.35
N PRO A 1021 -12.07 4.50 25.41
CA PRO A 1021 -10.97 5.44 25.23
C PRO A 1021 -9.72 4.78 24.59
N HIS A 1022 -9.59 4.88 23.27
CA HIS A 1022 -8.51 4.26 22.50
C HIS A 1022 -7.21 5.05 22.68
N GLY A 1023 -6.22 4.40 23.31
CA GLY A 1023 -4.89 4.97 23.55
C GLY A 1023 -4.88 6.21 24.45
N ALA A 1024 -3.72 6.87 24.52
CA ALA A 1024 -3.43 7.95 25.47
C ALA A 1024 -4.35 9.20 25.40
N SER A 1025 -5.27 9.30 24.43
CA SER A 1025 -6.13 10.48 24.24
C SER A 1025 -7.07 10.78 25.43
N PHE A 1026 -7.33 9.80 26.32
CA PHE A 1026 -8.12 10.04 27.55
C PHE A 1026 -7.52 11.10 28.47
N ARG A 1027 -6.21 11.36 28.38
CA ARG A 1027 -5.47 12.33 29.21
C ARG A 1027 -5.89 13.78 29.01
N TRP A 1028 -6.58 14.11 27.92
CA TRP A 1028 -7.15 15.42 27.64
C TRP A 1028 -8.64 15.52 27.95
N MET A 1029 -9.31 14.40 28.23
CA MET A 1029 -10.76 14.35 28.37
C MET A 1029 -11.20 14.78 29.79
N ALA A 1030 -12.31 15.52 29.87
CA ALA A 1030 -12.87 15.94 31.14
C ALA A 1030 -13.35 14.74 31.98
N PRO A 1031 -13.14 14.71 33.32
CA PRO A 1031 -13.42 13.54 34.15
C PRO A 1031 -14.85 13.00 34.05
N GLU A 1032 -15.85 13.87 33.87
CA GLU A 1032 -17.25 13.46 33.69
C GLU A 1032 -17.52 12.73 32.36
N VAL A 1033 -16.73 13.04 31.31
CA VAL A 1033 -16.77 12.34 30.01
C VAL A 1033 -16.04 11.00 30.12
N VAL A 1034 -14.86 10.96 30.74
CA VAL A 1034 -14.12 9.70 30.97
C VAL A 1034 -14.92 8.75 31.88
N ALA A 1035 -15.73 9.28 32.80
CA ALA A 1035 -16.64 8.50 33.65
C ALA A 1035 -17.91 8.02 32.93
N SER A 1036 -18.16 8.40 31.67
CA SER A 1036 -19.35 8.03 30.88
C SER A 1036 -20.72 8.37 31.52
N ARG A 1037 -20.76 9.32 32.47
CA ARG A 1037 -21.93 9.62 33.31
C ARG A 1037 -22.70 10.89 32.91
N ALA A 1038 -22.23 11.62 31.91
CA ALA A 1038 -22.86 12.87 31.45
C ALA A 1038 -22.79 13.02 29.92
N PRO A 1039 -23.76 13.70 29.29
CA PRO A 1039 -23.66 14.10 27.89
C PRO A 1039 -22.45 15.01 27.65
N TYR A 1040 -21.86 14.96 26.46
CA TYR A 1040 -20.77 15.87 26.08
C TYR A 1040 -21.30 17.30 25.90
N THR A 1041 -20.56 18.29 26.39
CA THR A 1041 -20.93 19.72 26.36
C THR A 1041 -19.74 20.61 25.99
N ALA A 1042 -20.00 21.88 25.65
CA ALA A 1042 -18.95 22.87 25.39
C ALA A 1042 -17.94 23.01 26.55
N ALA A 1043 -18.39 22.81 27.79
CA ALA A 1043 -17.54 22.81 28.98
C ALA A 1043 -16.48 21.68 28.98
N ALA A 1044 -16.70 20.58 28.25
CA ALA A 1044 -15.71 19.50 28.14
C ALA A 1044 -14.60 19.85 27.12
N ASP A 1045 -14.92 20.55 26.02
CA ASP A 1045 -13.89 21.12 25.13
C ASP A 1045 -13.01 22.14 25.87
N VAL A 1046 -13.61 22.96 26.74
CA VAL A 1046 -12.89 23.94 27.58
C VAL A 1046 -11.96 23.26 28.58
N PHE A 1047 -12.37 22.15 29.20
CA PHE A 1047 -11.47 21.36 30.06
C PHE A 1047 -10.24 20.87 29.27
N SER A 1048 -10.46 20.34 28.07
CA SER A 1048 -9.40 19.86 27.19
C SER A 1048 -8.44 20.99 26.77
N LEU A 1049 -8.94 22.20 26.54
CA LEU A 1049 -8.12 23.41 26.36
C LEU A 1049 -7.30 23.75 27.63
N GLY A 1050 -7.86 23.52 28.82
CA GLY A 1050 -7.15 23.63 30.10
C GLY A 1050 -5.96 22.66 30.22
N VAL A 1051 -6.09 21.44 29.71
CA VAL A 1051 -4.97 20.46 29.63
C VAL A 1051 -3.89 20.95 28.66
N VAL A 1052 -4.27 21.55 27.52
CA VAL A 1052 -3.31 22.16 26.57
C VAL A 1052 -2.56 23.34 27.19
N LEU A 1053 -3.22 24.17 28.01
CA LEU A 1053 -2.56 25.24 28.77
C LEU A 1053 -1.52 24.68 29.76
N TRP A 1054 -1.75 23.48 30.31
CA TRP A 1054 -0.77 22.77 31.14
C TRP A 1054 0.39 22.19 30.31
N GLU A 1055 0.15 21.61 29.14
CA GLU A 1055 1.24 21.13 28.25
C GLU A 1055 2.15 22.28 27.80
N LEU A 1056 1.58 23.45 27.53
CA LEU A 1056 2.33 24.66 27.18
C LEU A 1056 3.26 25.10 28.32
N ASP A 1057 2.90 24.87 29.58
CA ASP A 1057 3.76 25.11 30.74
C ASP A 1057 4.77 23.98 30.93
N SER A 1058 4.29 22.76 31.17
CA SER A 1058 5.07 21.62 31.65
C SER A 1058 6.03 21.03 30.61
N LEU A 1059 5.73 21.21 29.31
CA LEU A 1059 6.39 20.58 28.18
C LEU A 1059 6.39 19.04 28.22
N LEU A 1060 5.40 18.44 28.91
CA LEU A 1060 5.26 16.99 29.10
C LEU A 1060 3.90 16.48 28.61
N THR A 1061 3.83 15.17 28.34
CA THR A 1061 2.55 14.47 28.16
C THR A 1061 1.74 14.53 29.46
N PRO A 1062 0.42 14.81 29.45
CA PRO A 1062 -0.35 14.93 30.68
C PRO A 1062 -0.34 13.66 31.54
N TYR A 1063 -0.21 13.89 32.85
CA TYR A 1063 -0.09 12.88 33.91
C TYR A 1063 1.13 11.93 33.82
N ALA A 1064 2.14 12.24 32.99
CA ALA A 1064 3.29 11.36 32.81
C ALA A 1064 4.19 11.23 34.06
N ARG A 1065 4.21 12.23 34.94
CA ARG A 1065 5.02 12.20 36.18
C ARG A 1065 4.43 11.23 37.19
N GLU A 1066 3.12 11.37 37.41
CA GLU A 1066 2.30 10.55 38.32
C GLU A 1066 2.32 9.10 37.83
N GLN A 1067 2.18 8.90 36.53
CA GLN A 1067 2.24 7.57 35.92
C GLN A 1067 3.60 6.87 36.14
N ALA A 1068 4.71 7.58 35.93
CA ALA A 1068 6.05 7.05 36.16
C ALA A 1068 6.34 6.83 37.66
N GLN A 1069 5.89 7.74 38.53
CA GLN A 1069 6.08 7.68 39.98
C GLN A 1069 5.38 6.47 40.62
N PHE A 1070 4.19 6.12 40.13
CA PHE A 1070 3.36 5.04 40.72
C PHE A 1070 3.29 3.77 39.85
N GLY A 1071 4.03 3.70 38.73
CA GLY A 1071 4.07 2.53 37.85
C GLY A 1071 2.73 2.17 37.19
N TRP A 1072 1.88 3.16 36.92
CA TRP A 1072 0.51 2.92 36.47
C TRP A 1072 0.41 2.64 34.96
N GLY A 1073 -0.21 1.52 34.58
CA GLY A 1073 -0.71 1.34 33.21
C GLY A 1073 -1.85 2.30 32.89
N ASP A 1074 -2.10 2.58 31.60
CA ASP A 1074 -3.06 3.61 31.15
C ASP A 1074 -4.48 3.40 31.69
N VAL A 1075 -4.96 2.15 31.80
CA VAL A 1075 -6.26 1.82 32.43
C VAL A 1075 -6.30 2.22 33.90
N HIS A 1076 -5.19 2.10 34.63
CA HIS A 1076 -5.11 2.47 36.03
C HIS A 1076 -5.06 3.99 36.19
N LEU A 1077 -4.27 4.68 35.36
CA LEU A 1077 -4.23 6.14 35.30
C LEU A 1077 -5.62 6.73 34.95
N MET A 1078 -6.30 6.17 33.95
CA MET A 1078 -7.66 6.55 33.56
C MET A 1078 -8.63 6.44 34.75
N ARG A 1079 -8.53 5.37 35.57
CA ARG A 1079 -9.32 5.25 36.81
C ARG A 1079 -8.99 6.33 37.84
N GLN A 1080 -7.73 6.75 37.99
CA GLN A 1080 -7.39 7.85 38.90
C GLN A 1080 -7.91 9.20 38.39
N ILE A 1081 -7.94 9.44 37.07
CA ILE A 1081 -8.55 10.64 36.45
C ILE A 1081 -10.07 10.63 36.64
N GLN A 1082 -10.75 9.51 36.36
CA GLN A 1082 -12.18 9.31 36.65
C GLN A 1082 -12.52 9.58 38.12
N ALA A 1083 -11.70 9.04 39.04
CA ALA A 1083 -11.83 9.22 40.48
C ALA A 1083 -11.35 10.59 40.99
N ARG A 1084 -10.81 11.45 40.12
CA ARG A 1084 -10.29 12.80 40.44
C ARG A 1084 -9.18 12.78 41.51
N ARG A 1085 -8.39 11.71 41.53
CA ARG A 1085 -7.28 11.45 42.46
C ARG A 1085 -5.91 11.94 41.95
N VAL A 1086 -5.88 12.45 40.72
CA VAL A 1086 -4.71 13.12 40.12
C VAL A 1086 -5.13 14.48 39.56
N THR A 1087 -4.25 15.45 39.69
CA THR A 1087 -4.43 16.83 39.20
C THR A 1087 -3.19 17.26 38.42
N LEU A 1088 -3.33 18.24 37.52
CA LEU A 1088 -2.22 18.75 36.71
C LEU A 1088 -1.57 19.93 37.44
N ALA A 1089 -0.40 19.69 38.03
CA ALA A 1089 0.36 20.70 38.77
C ALA A 1089 1.22 21.56 37.83
N PHE A 1090 1.05 22.88 37.88
CA PHE A 1090 1.80 23.85 37.07
C PHE A 1090 3.18 24.15 37.67
N SER A 1091 4.11 24.59 36.83
CA SER A 1091 5.44 25.03 37.23
C SER A 1091 5.41 26.42 37.88
N THR A 1092 6.46 26.73 38.64
CA THR A 1092 6.71 28.09 39.15
C THR A 1092 7.20 29.07 38.06
N GLU A 1093 7.42 28.60 36.82
CA GLU A 1093 7.76 29.41 35.65
C GLU A 1093 6.54 29.76 34.79
N CYS A 1094 5.33 29.31 35.19
CA CYS A 1094 4.06 29.68 34.58
C CYS A 1094 3.55 31.01 35.14
N PRO A 1095 3.24 32.02 34.30
CA PRO A 1095 2.63 33.27 34.76
C PRO A 1095 1.33 33.00 35.51
N GLY A 1096 1.15 33.63 36.67
CA GLY A 1096 -0.01 33.43 37.53
C GLY A 1096 -1.34 33.70 36.83
N GLY A 1097 -1.36 34.61 35.84
CA GLY A 1097 -2.50 34.82 34.95
C GLY A 1097 -2.89 33.56 34.16
N VAL A 1098 -1.93 32.88 33.54
CA VAL A 1098 -2.16 31.63 32.79
C VAL A 1098 -2.62 30.50 33.72
N VAL A 1099 -1.98 30.35 34.89
CA VAL A 1099 -2.39 29.36 35.91
C VAL A 1099 -3.84 29.59 36.34
N ARG A 1100 -4.25 30.84 36.58
CA ARG A 1100 -5.64 31.20 36.92
C ARG A 1100 -6.62 30.79 35.82
N VAL A 1101 -6.34 31.05 34.54
CA VAL A 1101 -7.20 30.63 33.42
C VAL A 1101 -7.27 29.11 33.31
N ALA A 1102 -6.12 28.43 33.36
CA ALA A 1102 -6.04 27.00 33.15
C ALA A 1102 -6.75 26.22 34.27
N LEU A 1103 -6.63 26.65 35.53
CA LEU A 1103 -7.35 26.03 36.66
C LEU A 1103 -8.87 26.24 36.59
N GLN A 1104 -9.36 27.37 36.05
CA GLN A 1104 -10.79 27.56 35.80
C GLN A 1104 -11.29 26.64 34.66
N CYS A 1105 -10.51 26.47 33.60
CA CYS A 1105 -10.81 25.50 32.53
C CYS A 1105 -10.82 24.07 33.06
N LEU A 1106 -9.84 23.71 33.91
CA LEU A 1106 -9.71 22.40 34.57
C LEU A 1106 -10.68 22.18 35.75
N SER A 1107 -11.69 23.03 35.94
CA SER A 1107 -12.69 22.86 37.00
C SER A 1107 -13.33 21.46 36.94
N ALA A 1108 -13.33 20.76 38.09
CA ALA A 1108 -13.99 19.47 38.26
C ALA A 1108 -15.54 19.57 38.18
N ASP A 1109 -16.08 20.77 38.09
CA ASP A 1109 -17.48 21.07 37.86
C ASP A 1109 -17.63 21.76 36.49
N PRO A 1110 -18.32 21.15 35.51
CA PRO A 1110 -18.50 21.72 34.18
C PRO A 1110 -19.22 23.08 34.19
N THR A 1111 -20.12 23.30 35.15
CA THR A 1111 -20.93 24.55 35.23
C THR A 1111 -20.10 25.77 35.67
N ARG A 1112 -18.94 25.53 36.27
CA ARG A 1112 -17.98 26.56 36.72
C ARG A 1112 -16.81 26.78 35.76
N ARG A 1113 -16.81 26.12 34.59
CA ARG A 1113 -15.84 26.39 33.52
C ARG A 1113 -16.29 27.62 32.72
N PRO A 1114 -15.39 28.54 32.35
CA PRO A 1114 -15.72 29.66 31.46
C PRO A 1114 -16.14 29.16 30.08
N THR A 1115 -16.89 29.96 29.32
CA THR A 1115 -17.12 29.67 27.89
C THR A 1115 -15.84 29.85 27.10
N ALA A 1116 -15.70 29.21 25.93
CA ALA A 1116 -14.52 29.40 25.10
C ALA A 1116 -14.28 30.87 24.71
N ALA A 1117 -15.36 31.65 24.52
CA ALA A 1117 -15.27 33.10 24.31
C ALA A 1117 -14.66 33.84 25.52
N GLN A 1118 -15.12 33.54 26.75
CA GLN A 1118 -14.53 34.11 27.97
C GLN A 1118 -13.05 33.74 28.10
N VAL A 1119 -12.64 32.52 27.72
CA VAL A 1119 -11.21 32.13 27.70
C VAL A 1119 -10.40 32.96 26.69
N VAL A 1120 -10.97 33.33 25.54
CA VAL A 1120 -10.31 34.25 24.58
C VAL A 1120 -10.05 35.61 25.21
N ASP A 1121 -11.03 36.17 25.92
CA ASP A 1121 -10.93 37.47 26.56
C ASP A 1121 -9.91 37.46 27.70
N MET A 1122 -9.99 36.45 28.59
CA MET A 1122 -9.04 36.26 29.69
C MET A 1122 -7.59 36.11 29.19
N LEU A 1123 -7.35 35.25 28.19
CA LEU A 1123 -6.01 35.08 27.59
C LEU A 1123 -5.53 36.31 26.79
N SER A 1124 -6.39 37.31 26.56
CA SER A 1124 -6.06 38.54 25.85
C SER A 1124 -5.86 39.76 26.76
N GLN A 1125 -6.00 39.61 28.08
CA GLN A 1125 -5.65 40.65 29.06
C GLN A 1125 -4.14 40.97 28.99
N GLN A 1126 -3.75 42.23 29.20
CA GLN A 1126 -2.34 42.65 29.04
C GLN A 1126 -1.44 41.97 30.09
N ASP A 1127 -1.95 41.82 31.32
CA ASP A 1127 -1.20 41.32 32.48
C ASP A 1127 -1.19 39.78 32.62
N ILE A 1128 -1.71 39.07 31.62
CA ILE A 1128 -1.74 37.60 31.59
C ILE A 1128 -0.34 36.96 31.69
N ALA A 1129 0.71 37.72 31.34
CA ALA A 1129 2.11 37.28 31.28
C ALA A 1129 3.07 38.03 32.21
N THR A 1130 2.64 39.05 32.95
CA THR A 1130 3.51 39.91 33.77
C THR A 1130 3.65 39.42 35.22
N ALA A 1131 2.62 38.77 35.77
CA ALA A 1131 2.58 38.37 37.16
C ALA A 1131 3.26 37.02 37.45
N PHE A 1132 4.49 37.03 37.95
CA PHE A 1132 5.10 35.92 38.69
C PHE A 1132 4.64 35.95 40.17
N ASP A 1133 3.33 35.92 40.39
CA ASP A 1133 2.75 35.81 41.73
C ASP A 1133 3.24 34.53 42.42
N THR A 1134 3.62 34.60 43.70
CA THR A 1134 3.98 33.42 44.49
C THR A 1134 2.79 32.46 44.56
N VAL A 1135 2.91 31.29 43.91
CA VAL A 1135 1.84 30.28 43.82
C VAL A 1135 1.38 29.88 45.23
N PRO A 1136 0.09 30.05 45.58
CA PRO A 1136 -0.42 29.63 46.88
C PRO A 1136 -0.33 28.10 47.02
N THR A 1137 0.26 27.63 48.12
CA THR A 1137 0.36 26.22 48.48
C THR A 1137 -1.02 25.63 48.87
N LEU A 1138 -1.80 25.29 47.84
CA LEU A 1138 -3.12 24.67 47.94
C LEU A 1138 -3.28 23.56 46.88
N TYR A 1139 -2.75 22.38 47.16
CA TYR A 1139 -3.53 21.24 47.65
C TYR A 1139 -2.59 20.08 48.02
N HIS A 1140 -2.98 19.32 49.04
CA HIS A 1140 -2.22 18.21 49.61
C HIS A 1140 -3.04 16.91 49.58
#